data_AF-A0A928ZKR1-F1
#
_entry.id   AF-A0A928ZKR1-F1
#
_cell.length_a   1.000
_cell.length_b   1.000
_cell.length_c   1.000
_cell.angle_alpha   90.00
_cell.angle_beta   90.00
_cell.angle_gamma   90.00
#
_symmetry.space_group_name_H-M   'P 1'
#
loop_
_entity.id
_entity.type
_entity.pdbx_description
1 polymer ?
#
loop_
_entity_poly.entity_id
_entity_poly.type
_entity_poly.pdbx_seq_one_letter_code
_entity_poly.pdbx_strand_id
1 'polypeptide(L)'
;MPAKAQATAIKFGDKFYLRHKNGQHLVAADKGRYSWPQLDNTGKIELQLRGKTGNLTSGDTVKIVSSEKSLGSKNVLGAFPDSHNCYYWKDGYDAAKQGWQIRKISGGGAIHYGDQVSITNSHYDQQKLSADTRNHGYITTEKGTSDIWIIESPHPMKAVGTPLASTPAASVSNAKKPAPVTSNPSVKPETVSAKPPSTKQPSSQAPASADPKTQFVYAPNAPTFDQTQSLPESVAPSLRWNFNFYLSGIGLQVINPLLTLPNPEADQFELNAVSYLQPNLTRLHPDKFSDEFFVERRLNGFHPGQMKRVDDHPWQYIIRYEFKDVSIDENGILPQYIEARFCLDNQQLTPHSIEYLLYGETEKQTRHPKKQDREWEWAKKLFRCAEFVAHELHAHLGATHLNMDQYAMAYFRNVKDNPIKALLEPHFESLLKIDQDGLTMLMGDEKSEGIVPRLTVINFKDSDRLLLETLKTQTYRNWTPRQQTMPDYVENNHFDPAAIAMWTLLTGYVKDFFDEHEADIQEHWSEIEEMSKDLSAHSVLKPELGTLDIKTMSDLRELCVYVIYICTFQHSWVNNKQYEDGGDVEYATLGMWKENNPEVAAKNADQVITLWNLTTVKYNPIMTSEAIKLKTALWQHREAIQPGIPVDTILMSISV
;
A
#
# COMPACT_ATOMS: atom_id res chain seq x y z
N MET A 1 49.67 3.55 46.58
CA MET A 1 48.95 2.83 45.50
C MET A 1 47.48 2.80 45.87
N PRO A 2 46.54 3.24 45.01
CA PRO A 2 45.13 3.07 45.30
C PRO A 2 44.80 1.57 45.28
N ALA A 3 44.11 1.11 46.32
CA ALA A 3 43.68 -0.27 46.44
C ALA A 3 42.79 -0.65 45.25
N LYS A 4 43.13 -1.76 44.56
CA LYS A 4 42.26 -2.35 43.53
C LYS A 4 40.88 -2.57 44.13
N ALA A 5 39.85 -1.97 43.54
CA ALA A 5 38.47 -2.35 43.81
C ALA A 5 38.38 -3.89 43.74
N GLN A 6 37.91 -4.54 44.80
CA GLN A 6 37.68 -5.98 44.77
C GLN A 6 36.66 -6.26 43.67
N ALA A 7 37.08 -6.96 42.63
CA ALA A 7 36.17 -7.46 41.61
C ALA A 7 35.22 -8.44 42.31
N THR A 8 33.92 -8.17 42.26
CA THR A 8 32.91 -9.03 42.89
C THR A 8 32.69 -10.26 42.01
N ALA A 9 32.85 -11.46 42.58
CA ALA A 9 32.60 -12.71 41.87
C ALA A 9 31.10 -12.82 41.53
N ILE A 10 30.80 -13.17 40.29
CA ILE A 10 29.42 -13.35 39.81
C ILE A 10 28.87 -14.64 40.41
N LYS A 11 27.65 -14.60 40.97
CA LYS A 11 26.96 -15.79 41.47
C LYS A 11 25.81 -16.18 40.54
N PHE A 12 25.50 -17.48 40.50
CA PHE A 12 24.28 -17.95 39.85
C PHE A 12 23.04 -17.31 40.52
N GLY A 13 22.12 -16.81 39.71
CA GLY A 13 20.94 -16.07 40.15
C GLY A 13 21.13 -14.55 40.28
N ASP A 14 22.37 -14.05 40.23
CA ASP A 14 22.59 -12.61 40.17
C ASP A 14 22.00 -12.02 38.89
N LYS A 15 21.47 -10.80 39.00
CA LYS A 15 21.09 -9.99 37.85
C LYS A 15 22.33 -9.35 37.24
N PHE A 16 22.38 -9.24 35.91
CA PHE A 16 23.49 -8.60 35.20
C PHE A 16 23.04 -7.99 33.88
N TYR A 17 23.89 -7.13 33.29
CA TYR A 17 23.77 -6.69 31.90
C TYR A 17 24.88 -7.33 31.06
N LEU A 18 24.57 -7.74 29.83
CA LEU A 18 25.56 -8.28 28.91
C LEU A 18 25.93 -7.21 27.89
N ARG A 19 27.21 -6.81 27.87
CA ARG A 19 27.74 -5.85 26.91
C ARG A 19 28.69 -6.53 25.94
N HIS A 20 28.56 -6.23 24.65
CA HIS A 20 29.53 -6.58 23.63
C HIS A 20 30.74 -5.62 23.66
N LYS A 21 31.91 -6.07 23.21
CA LYS A 21 33.13 -5.26 23.21
C LYS A 21 33.02 -3.97 22.38
N ASN A 22 32.13 -3.93 21.39
CA ASN A 22 31.87 -2.73 20.58
C ASN A 22 31.09 -1.62 21.34
N GLY A 23 30.64 -1.88 22.57
CA GLY A 23 29.92 -0.91 23.41
C GLY A 23 28.43 -1.20 23.59
N GLN A 24 27.83 -1.97 22.68
CA GLN A 24 26.39 -2.28 22.69
C GLN A 24 26.01 -3.29 23.77
N HIS A 25 24.79 -3.18 24.30
CA HIS A 25 24.21 -4.09 25.28
C HIS A 25 23.14 -4.95 24.66
N LEU A 26 22.91 -6.14 25.23
CA LEU A 26 21.65 -6.82 24.99
C LEU A 26 20.51 -5.95 25.53
N VAL A 27 19.53 -5.69 24.65
CA VAL A 27 18.31 -4.93 24.94
C VAL A 27 17.08 -5.84 24.84
N ALA A 28 15.89 -5.25 24.93
CA ALA A 28 14.64 -5.98 24.81
C ALA A 28 14.58 -6.79 23.50
N ALA A 29 13.89 -7.92 23.52
CA ALA A 29 13.76 -8.76 22.35
C ALA A 29 12.75 -8.19 21.35
N ASP A 30 13.12 -8.19 20.08
CA ASP A 30 12.20 -7.98 18.97
C ASP A 30 11.22 -9.16 18.87
N LYS A 31 9.93 -8.85 18.84
CA LYS A 31 8.84 -9.82 18.91
C LYS A 31 8.26 -10.06 17.53
N GLY A 32 8.73 -11.12 16.88
CA GLY A 32 8.10 -11.70 15.69
C GLY A 32 7.55 -13.09 15.98
N ARG A 33 7.78 -14.03 15.06
CA ARG A 33 7.51 -15.47 15.28
C ARG A 33 8.27 -16.05 16.49
N TYR A 34 9.47 -15.52 16.75
CA TYR A 34 10.33 -15.83 17.88
C TYR A 34 10.76 -14.52 18.56
N SER A 35 11.27 -14.62 19.79
CA SER A 35 11.69 -13.45 20.58
C SER A 35 13.20 -13.24 20.43
N TRP A 36 13.61 -12.36 19.52
CA TRP A 36 14.99 -12.12 19.12
C TRP A 36 15.68 -11.07 20.00
N PRO A 37 16.64 -11.42 20.87
CA PRO A 37 17.43 -10.42 21.59
C PRO A 37 18.17 -9.51 20.60
N GLN A 38 18.05 -8.20 20.81
CA GLN A 38 18.75 -7.20 20.04
C GLN A 38 20.00 -6.71 20.77
N LEU A 39 20.94 -6.16 20.01
CA LEU A 39 22.21 -5.59 20.46
C LEU A 39 22.26 -4.11 20.06
N ASP A 40 22.17 -3.20 21.04
CA ASP A 40 22.06 -1.76 20.78
C ASP A 40 22.68 -0.90 21.92
N ASN A 41 22.80 0.41 21.73
CA ASN A 41 23.31 1.40 22.68
C ASN A 41 22.20 2.21 23.39
N THR A 42 20.92 1.97 23.07
CA THR A 42 19.79 2.77 23.57
C THR A 42 19.25 2.32 24.94
N GLY A 43 19.65 1.15 25.44
CA GLY A 43 19.17 0.59 26.71
C GLY A 43 19.95 -0.64 27.15
N LYS A 44 19.45 -1.33 28.20
CA LYS A 44 19.98 -2.61 28.68
C LYS A 44 18.86 -3.46 29.26
N ILE A 45 18.89 -4.78 29.07
CA ILE A 45 17.96 -5.71 29.73
C ILE A 45 18.65 -6.52 30.84
N GLU A 46 17.99 -6.65 32.00
CA GLU A 46 18.50 -7.48 33.10
C GLU A 46 18.41 -8.97 32.75
N LEU A 47 19.54 -9.67 32.87
CA LEU A 47 19.68 -11.10 32.65
C LEU A 47 20.05 -11.82 33.94
N GLN A 48 19.82 -13.13 33.99
CA GLN A 48 20.25 -14.02 35.08
C GLN A 48 20.90 -15.29 34.52
N LEU A 49 21.95 -15.74 35.21
CA LEU A 49 22.55 -17.05 34.93
C LEU A 49 21.91 -18.11 35.82
N ARG A 50 21.38 -19.17 35.21
CA ARG A 50 20.78 -20.33 35.91
C ARG A 50 21.49 -21.63 35.54
N GLY A 51 21.31 -22.66 36.36
CA GLY A 51 21.79 -24.03 36.10
C GLY A 51 22.64 -24.63 37.22
N LYS A 52 23.26 -23.81 38.07
CA LYS A 52 24.02 -24.23 39.27
C LYS A 52 23.78 -23.26 40.43
N THR A 53 24.45 -23.52 41.56
CA THR A 53 24.53 -22.62 42.73
C THR A 53 25.99 -22.23 42.98
N GLY A 54 26.22 -21.14 43.70
CA GLY A 54 27.57 -20.65 44.03
C GLY A 54 28.15 -19.66 43.00
N ASN A 55 29.47 -19.50 42.99
CA ASN A 55 30.17 -18.56 42.12
C ASN A 55 30.33 -19.15 40.70
N LEU A 56 30.12 -18.31 39.68
CA LEU A 56 30.41 -18.63 38.29
C LEU A 56 31.91 -18.83 38.10
N THR A 57 32.31 -19.96 37.53
CA THR A 57 33.70 -20.30 37.25
C THR A 57 33.91 -20.45 35.74
N SER A 58 35.10 -20.08 35.24
CA SER A 58 35.47 -20.22 33.83
C SER A 58 35.32 -21.69 33.38
N GLY A 59 34.49 -21.92 32.36
CA GLY A 59 34.14 -23.23 31.83
C GLY A 59 32.76 -23.75 32.26
N ASP A 60 32.06 -23.05 33.15
CA ASP A 60 30.70 -23.42 33.52
C ASP A 60 29.71 -23.29 32.35
N THR A 61 28.85 -24.30 32.20
CA THR A 61 27.68 -24.26 31.32
C THR A 61 26.49 -23.70 32.08
N VAL A 62 25.82 -22.70 31.50
CA VAL A 62 24.75 -21.93 32.11
C VAL A 62 23.57 -21.78 31.16
N LYS A 63 22.40 -21.44 31.71
CA LYS A 63 21.28 -20.87 30.96
C LYS A 63 21.29 -19.35 31.17
N ILE A 64 21.12 -18.59 30.08
CA ILE A 64 20.98 -17.14 30.13
C ILE A 64 19.49 -16.82 30.05
N VAL A 65 18.96 -16.19 31.10
CA VAL A 65 17.52 -15.95 31.28
C VAL A 65 17.25 -14.46 31.31
N SER A 66 16.34 -13.98 30.45
CA SER A 66 15.92 -12.58 30.44
C SER A 66 14.86 -12.29 31.50
N SER A 67 14.98 -11.12 32.14
CA SER A 67 14.00 -10.58 33.08
C SER A 67 12.90 -9.78 32.38
N GLU A 68 12.91 -9.71 31.05
CA GLU A 68 11.91 -9.02 30.25
C GLU A 68 10.52 -9.63 30.47
N LYS A 69 9.61 -8.83 31.05
CA LYS A 69 8.24 -9.27 31.39
C LYS A 69 7.47 -9.76 30.16
N SER A 70 7.75 -9.14 29.03
CA SER A 70 7.10 -9.35 27.75
C SER A 70 7.26 -10.79 27.22
N LEU A 71 8.32 -11.50 27.66
CA LEU A 71 8.68 -12.86 27.22
C LEU A 71 7.90 -13.96 27.95
N GLY A 72 7.29 -13.64 29.10
CA GLY A 72 6.58 -14.60 29.93
C GLY A 72 7.45 -15.83 30.26
N SER A 73 6.96 -17.02 29.90
CA SER A 73 7.69 -18.29 30.10
C SER A 73 8.73 -18.62 29.03
N LYS A 74 8.83 -17.81 27.96
CA LYS A 74 9.77 -17.98 26.84
C LYS A 74 10.97 -17.05 26.97
N ASN A 75 11.69 -17.14 28.07
CA ASN A 75 12.73 -16.17 28.44
C ASN A 75 14.14 -16.78 28.52
N VAL A 76 14.37 -17.98 27.99
CA VAL A 76 15.69 -18.64 28.02
C VAL A 76 16.34 -18.58 26.65
N LEU A 77 17.53 -17.98 26.57
CA LEU A 77 18.27 -17.78 25.32
C LEU A 77 18.75 -19.12 24.76
N GLY A 78 18.51 -19.36 23.47
CA GLY A 78 19.07 -20.49 22.75
C GLY A 78 19.53 -20.13 21.34
N ALA A 79 20.31 -21.03 20.75
CA ALA A 79 20.73 -20.96 19.35
C ALA A 79 20.05 -22.09 18.57
N PHE A 80 19.40 -21.75 17.46
CA PHE A 80 18.53 -22.66 16.72
C PHE A 80 18.79 -22.55 15.20
N PRO A 81 18.54 -23.63 14.43
CA PRO A 81 18.99 -23.69 13.03
C PRO A 81 18.05 -22.98 12.04
N ASP A 82 16.80 -22.75 12.43
CA ASP A 82 15.69 -22.34 11.57
C ASP A 82 15.67 -20.84 11.23
N SER A 83 16.58 -20.07 11.79
CA SER A 83 16.39 -18.63 11.91
C SER A 83 17.67 -17.81 11.92
N HIS A 84 18.82 -18.47 11.78
CA HIS A 84 20.15 -17.86 11.65
C HIS A 84 20.60 -16.93 12.80
N ASN A 85 19.75 -16.68 13.81
CA ASN A 85 19.98 -15.86 15.00
C ASN A 85 19.70 -16.64 16.29
N CYS A 86 20.10 -16.08 17.44
CA CYS A 86 19.71 -16.60 18.74
C CYS A 86 18.34 -16.02 19.14
N TYR A 87 17.49 -16.80 19.82
CA TYR A 87 16.22 -16.29 20.35
C TYR A 87 15.88 -16.85 21.74
N TYR A 88 15.00 -16.15 22.45
CA TYR A 88 14.43 -16.62 23.71
C TYR A 88 13.29 -17.61 23.46
N TRP A 89 13.32 -18.72 24.21
CA TRP A 89 12.31 -19.75 24.14
C TRP A 89 11.97 -20.34 25.52
N LYS A 90 10.98 -21.24 25.53
CA LYS A 90 10.52 -21.91 26.75
C LYS A 90 11.67 -22.71 27.37
N ASP A 91 11.83 -22.59 28.68
CA ASP A 91 12.81 -23.38 29.41
C ASP A 91 12.56 -24.88 29.24
N GLY A 92 13.65 -25.65 29.11
CA GLY A 92 13.60 -27.11 28.98
C GLY A 92 13.24 -27.62 27.58
N TYR A 93 13.21 -26.75 26.57
CA TYR A 93 12.96 -27.17 25.18
C TYR A 93 14.10 -28.03 24.63
N ASP A 94 15.35 -27.57 24.79
CA ASP A 94 16.55 -28.32 24.40
C ASP A 94 17.73 -27.85 25.23
N ALA A 95 18.25 -28.74 26.08
CA ALA A 95 19.31 -28.41 27.03
C ALA A 95 20.65 -28.04 26.36
N ALA A 96 20.93 -28.59 25.17
CA ALA A 96 22.16 -28.28 24.44
C ALA A 96 22.03 -26.93 23.71
N LYS A 97 20.90 -26.68 23.03
CA LYS A 97 20.68 -25.43 22.29
C LYS A 97 20.54 -24.22 23.21
N GLN A 98 20.00 -24.42 24.42
CA GLN A 98 19.85 -23.38 25.45
C GLN A 98 21.02 -23.36 26.45
N GLY A 99 22.05 -24.19 26.25
CA GLY A 99 23.22 -24.30 27.12
C GLY A 99 24.37 -23.45 26.60
N TRP A 100 24.91 -22.57 27.44
CA TRP A 100 26.00 -21.67 27.09
C TRP A 100 27.20 -21.85 28.02
N GLN A 101 28.36 -22.18 27.47
CA GLN A 101 29.61 -22.27 28.24
C GLN A 101 30.32 -20.91 28.29
N ILE A 102 30.54 -20.36 29.49
CA ILE A 102 31.21 -19.07 29.67
C ILE A 102 32.67 -19.30 30.08
N ARG A 103 33.61 -18.75 29.31
CA ARG A 103 35.06 -18.84 29.59
C ARG A 103 35.69 -17.45 29.62
N LYS A 104 36.57 -17.22 30.60
CA LYS A 104 37.40 -16.01 30.64
C LYS A 104 38.35 -15.97 29.45
N ILE A 105 38.56 -14.78 28.88
CA ILE A 105 39.55 -14.56 27.82
C ILE A 105 40.97 -14.63 28.38
N SER A 106 41.18 -14.20 29.62
CA SER A 106 42.49 -14.27 30.30
C SER A 106 42.36 -14.83 31.73
N GLY A 107 43.24 -15.79 32.06
CA GLY A 107 43.25 -16.47 33.35
C GLY A 107 42.21 -17.59 33.51
N GLY A 108 42.16 -18.21 34.70
CA GLY A 108 41.19 -19.25 35.07
C GLY A 108 40.50 -18.95 36.41
N GLY A 109 39.59 -19.82 36.86
CA GLY A 109 38.89 -19.69 38.14
C GLY A 109 37.61 -18.85 38.07
N ALA A 110 37.24 -18.21 39.18
CA ALA A 110 35.99 -17.46 39.31
C ALA A 110 35.92 -16.26 38.33
N ILE A 111 34.73 -16.04 37.77
CA ILE A 111 34.43 -14.90 36.89
C ILE A 111 33.85 -13.76 37.73
N HIS A 112 34.40 -12.56 37.56
CA HIS A 112 33.98 -11.36 38.28
C HIS A 112 33.34 -10.35 37.32
N TYR A 113 32.49 -9.45 37.83
CA TYR A 113 31.92 -8.38 37.01
C TYR A 113 33.04 -7.55 36.36
N GLY A 114 32.90 -7.29 35.05
CA GLY A 114 33.91 -6.59 34.25
C GLY A 114 34.97 -7.49 33.60
N ASP A 115 35.05 -8.78 33.96
CA ASP A 115 35.91 -9.73 33.24
C ASP A 115 35.43 -9.88 31.78
N GLN A 116 36.38 -9.99 30.86
CA GLN A 116 36.11 -10.32 29.45
C GLN A 116 35.92 -11.83 29.30
N VAL A 117 34.83 -12.22 28.65
CA VAL A 117 34.45 -13.63 28.46
C VAL A 117 34.11 -13.93 27.00
N SER A 118 34.30 -15.19 26.62
CA SER A 118 33.68 -15.80 25.43
C SER A 118 32.53 -16.70 25.87
N ILE A 119 31.43 -16.73 25.10
CA ILE A 119 30.23 -17.49 25.39
C ILE A 119 30.02 -18.49 24.25
N THR A 120 30.16 -19.79 24.51
CA THR A 120 30.09 -20.86 23.48
C THR A 120 28.79 -21.63 23.61
N ASN A 121 28.09 -21.87 22.50
CA ASN A 121 26.86 -22.68 22.52
C ASN A 121 27.20 -24.17 22.72
N SER A 122 26.37 -24.91 23.47
CA SER A 122 26.63 -26.34 23.77
C SER A 122 26.13 -27.30 22.68
N HIS A 123 25.29 -26.86 21.75
CA HIS A 123 24.78 -27.68 20.65
C HIS A 123 25.68 -27.63 19.41
N TYR A 124 26.13 -26.43 19.03
CA TYR A 124 26.93 -26.24 17.83
C TYR A 124 28.43 -26.38 18.09
N ASP A 125 29.11 -27.14 17.23
CA ASP A 125 30.56 -27.36 17.32
C ASP A 125 31.33 -26.04 17.23
N GLN A 126 31.92 -25.63 18.35
CA GLN A 126 32.79 -24.47 18.51
C GLN A 126 32.19 -23.13 18.05
N GLN A 127 30.86 -22.99 18.02
CA GLN A 127 30.23 -21.72 17.71
C GLN A 127 30.02 -20.88 18.97
N LYS A 128 30.42 -19.60 18.91
CA LYS A 128 30.32 -18.66 20.02
C LYS A 128 29.26 -17.61 19.73
N LEU A 129 28.65 -17.07 20.78
CA LEU A 129 27.76 -15.92 20.71
C LEU A 129 28.51 -14.74 20.07
N SER A 130 27.95 -14.21 19.01
CA SER A 130 28.52 -13.12 18.21
C SER A 130 27.45 -12.08 17.89
N ALA A 131 27.87 -10.85 17.64
CA ALA A 131 27.01 -9.90 16.93
C ALA A 131 26.77 -10.42 15.50
N ASP A 132 25.53 -10.41 15.02
CA ASP A 132 25.25 -10.86 13.66
C ASP A 132 25.73 -9.82 12.64
N THR A 133 26.63 -10.25 11.77
CA THR A 133 27.17 -9.43 10.67
C THR A 133 26.24 -9.37 9.47
N ARG A 134 25.24 -10.26 9.40
CA ARG A 134 24.24 -10.30 8.32
C ARG A 134 22.99 -9.49 8.67
N ASN A 135 22.52 -9.61 9.91
CA ASN A 135 21.40 -8.83 10.44
C ASN A 135 21.91 -7.91 11.55
N HIS A 136 22.38 -6.72 11.17
CA HIS A 136 22.90 -5.75 12.13
C HIS A 136 21.88 -5.44 13.23
N GLY A 137 22.33 -5.43 14.48
CA GLY A 137 21.47 -5.22 15.65
C GLY A 137 20.94 -6.51 16.30
N TYR A 138 21.28 -7.69 15.79
CA TYR A 138 20.94 -8.98 16.40
C TYR A 138 22.18 -9.77 16.84
N ILE A 139 21.95 -10.86 17.56
CA ILE A 139 22.99 -11.82 17.96
C ILE A 139 22.78 -13.18 17.32
N THR A 140 23.90 -13.83 16.99
CA THR A 140 23.95 -15.14 16.37
C THR A 140 25.03 -16.01 17.02
N THR A 141 25.25 -17.21 16.49
CA THR A 141 26.44 -18.02 16.81
C THR A 141 27.32 -18.15 15.58
N GLU A 142 28.62 -17.95 15.75
CA GLU A 142 29.59 -18.03 14.66
C GLU A 142 30.81 -18.90 15.04
N LYS A 143 31.29 -19.71 14.09
CA LYS A 143 32.49 -20.52 14.27
C LYS A 143 33.72 -19.66 14.04
N GLY A 144 34.68 -19.71 14.96
CA GLY A 144 35.95 -18.99 14.82
C GLY A 144 35.90 -17.49 15.15
N THR A 145 34.74 -16.96 15.57
CA THR A 145 34.64 -15.55 16.00
C THR A 145 35.56 -15.24 17.20
N SER A 146 36.09 -14.01 17.17
CA SER A 146 36.87 -13.39 18.24
C SER A 146 36.05 -12.45 19.13
N ASP A 147 34.71 -12.49 19.02
CA ASP A 147 33.83 -11.64 19.82
C ASP A 147 34.02 -11.86 21.33
N ILE A 148 33.98 -10.74 22.04
CA ILE A 148 34.23 -10.65 23.48
C ILE A 148 33.03 -9.97 24.13
N TRP A 149 32.57 -10.58 25.22
CA TRP A 149 31.46 -10.09 26.03
C TRP A 149 31.94 -9.71 27.42
N ILE A 150 31.24 -8.77 28.05
CA ILE A 150 31.52 -8.27 29.39
C ILE A 150 30.22 -8.39 30.19
N ILE A 151 30.29 -9.06 31.34
CA ILE A 151 29.17 -9.17 32.29
C ILE A 151 29.26 -8.00 33.27
N GLU A 152 28.30 -7.09 33.22
CA GLU A 152 28.26 -5.88 34.03
C GLU A 152 27.31 -6.02 35.22
N SER A 153 27.69 -5.41 36.35
CA SER A 153 26.84 -5.36 37.53
C SER A 153 25.67 -4.40 37.29
N PRO A 154 24.44 -4.73 37.73
CA PRO A 154 23.32 -3.81 37.67
C PRO A 154 23.37 -2.73 38.76
N HIS A 155 24.29 -2.86 39.72
CA HIS A 155 24.53 -1.85 40.74
C HIS A 155 25.80 -1.06 40.41
N PRO A 156 25.79 0.28 40.49
CA PRO A 156 27.00 1.07 40.36
C PRO A 156 27.99 0.65 41.47
N MET A 157 29.25 0.40 41.09
CA MET A 157 30.32 0.15 42.06
C MET A 157 30.39 1.35 43.02
N LYS A 158 30.02 1.13 44.29
CA LYS A 158 30.05 2.18 45.32
C LYS A 158 31.48 2.71 45.50
N ALA A 159 31.70 3.98 45.18
CA ALA A 159 32.77 4.75 45.84
C ALA A 159 32.39 4.89 47.32
N VAL A 160 33.30 4.55 48.23
CA VAL A 160 33.06 4.59 49.67
C VAL A 160 33.03 6.05 50.14
N GLY A 161 31.90 6.48 50.69
CA GLY A 161 31.68 7.76 51.37
C GLY A 161 30.68 7.59 52.52
N THR A 162 31.00 8.21 53.65
CA THR A 162 30.53 8.04 55.05
C THR A 162 29.02 8.31 55.32
N PRO A 163 28.45 7.84 56.46
CA PRO A 163 26.99 7.74 56.67
C PRO A 163 26.38 8.80 57.62
N LEU A 164 25.11 9.16 57.39
CA LEU A 164 24.10 9.75 58.32
C LEU A 164 22.73 9.73 57.60
N ALA A 165 21.53 9.63 58.18
CA ALA A 165 20.97 9.13 59.43
C ALA A 165 19.42 9.08 59.27
N SER A 166 18.77 8.14 59.96
CA SER A 166 17.37 8.13 60.48
C SER A 166 16.11 8.29 59.58
N THR A 167 15.29 7.23 59.61
CA THR A 167 13.80 7.08 59.51
C THR A 167 12.97 8.03 60.43
N PRO A 168 11.60 8.13 60.40
CA PRO A 168 10.61 7.04 60.14
C PRO A 168 9.20 7.35 59.51
N ALA A 169 8.49 6.25 59.15
CA ALA A 169 7.04 5.89 59.25
C ALA A 169 5.92 6.89 58.81
N ALA A 170 4.67 6.59 58.41
CA ALA A 170 3.75 5.46 58.17
C ALA A 170 2.69 5.99 57.14
N SER A 171 1.77 5.27 56.48
CA SER A 171 0.67 4.46 57.01
C SER A 171 -0.13 3.79 55.86
N VAL A 172 -0.83 2.71 56.19
CA VAL A 172 -1.74 1.91 55.36
C VAL A 172 -3.18 2.24 55.76
N SER A 173 -4.13 2.25 54.81
CA SER A 173 -5.55 2.04 55.10
C SER A 173 -6.25 1.29 53.94
N ASN A 174 -7.41 0.72 54.26
CA ASN A 174 -7.92 -0.55 53.77
C ASN A 174 -9.03 -0.43 52.70
N ALA A 175 -9.11 -1.49 51.89
CA ALA A 175 -10.30 -2.25 51.44
C ALA A 175 -11.44 -1.57 50.64
N LYS A 176 -11.81 -2.18 49.50
CA LYS A 176 -12.92 -3.18 49.38
C LYS A 176 -13.19 -3.54 47.91
N LYS A 177 -13.41 -4.83 47.64
CA LYS A 177 -14.04 -5.38 46.43
C LYS A 177 -15.54 -5.01 46.36
N PRO A 178 -16.11 -4.95 45.14
CA PRO A 178 -17.45 -5.49 44.91
C PRO A 178 -17.48 -6.64 43.89
N ALA A 179 -18.58 -7.39 43.97
CA ALA A 179 -18.93 -8.64 43.29
C ALA A 179 -19.62 -8.42 41.92
N PRO A 180 -19.91 -9.48 41.13
CA PRO A 180 -20.25 -9.38 39.71
C PRO A 180 -21.75 -9.18 39.46
N VAL A 181 -22.08 -8.51 38.35
CA VAL A 181 -23.45 -8.31 37.87
C VAL A 181 -23.75 -9.25 36.70
N THR A 182 -25.00 -9.68 36.70
CA THR A 182 -25.68 -10.79 36.04
C THR A 182 -25.91 -10.65 34.54
N SER A 183 -25.92 -11.81 33.86
CA SER A 183 -26.33 -12.07 32.47
C SER A 183 -27.84 -12.25 32.28
N ASN A 184 -28.39 -11.78 31.15
CA ASN A 184 -29.26 -12.50 30.18
C ASN A 184 -30.12 -11.54 29.32
N PRO A 185 -30.75 -11.99 28.20
CA PRO A 185 -30.56 -13.24 27.45
C PRO A 185 -30.42 -13.07 25.92
N SER A 186 -30.01 -14.19 25.34
CA SER A 186 -29.84 -14.55 23.94
C SER A 186 -31.13 -14.51 23.10
N VAL A 187 -31.02 -14.05 21.85
CA VAL A 187 -32.02 -14.25 20.79
C VAL A 187 -31.50 -15.30 19.80
N LYS A 188 -32.29 -16.34 19.54
CA LYS A 188 -32.01 -17.39 18.53
C LYS A 188 -32.33 -16.87 17.12
N PRO A 189 -31.61 -17.29 16.07
CA PRO A 189 -32.05 -17.09 14.69
C PRO A 189 -33.01 -18.20 14.25
N GLU A 190 -34.16 -17.81 13.71
CA GLU A 190 -35.10 -18.69 13.03
C GLU A 190 -34.62 -18.99 11.60
N THR A 191 -34.63 -20.27 11.25
CA THR A 191 -34.43 -20.79 9.89
C THR A 191 -35.70 -20.61 9.07
N VAL A 192 -35.65 -19.76 8.02
CA VAL A 192 -36.70 -19.70 7.01
C VAL A 192 -36.32 -20.58 5.82
N SER A 193 -37.05 -21.69 5.67
CA SER A 193 -37.03 -22.58 4.50
C SER A 193 -37.90 -21.98 3.40
N ALA A 194 -37.31 -21.48 2.31
CA ALA A 194 -38.05 -21.10 1.10
C ALA A 194 -37.97 -22.23 0.05
N LYS A 195 -39.12 -22.86 -0.23
CA LYS A 195 -39.33 -23.65 -1.45
C LYS A 195 -39.53 -22.71 -2.65
N PRO A 196 -39.10 -23.09 -3.87
CA PRO A 196 -39.24 -22.24 -5.04
C PRO A 196 -40.69 -22.26 -5.57
N PRO A 197 -41.25 -21.13 -6.03
CA PRO A 197 -42.51 -21.16 -6.75
C PRO A 197 -42.28 -21.53 -8.22
N SER A 198 -43.03 -22.52 -8.70
CA SER A 198 -43.23 -22.75 -10.12
C SER A 198 -44.27 -21.77 -10.65
N THR A 199 -43.92 -20.93 -11.62
CA THR A 199 -44.89 -20.20 -12.43
C THR A 199 -44.53 -20.34 -13.90
N LYS A 200 -45.49 -20.87 -14.66
CA LYS A 200 -45.47 -20.98 -16.12
C LYS A 200 -45.35 -19.58 -16.72
N GLN A 201 -44.40 -19.38 -17.63
CA GLN A 201 -44.34 -18.21 -18.51
C GLN A 201 -45.57 -18.18 -19.45
N PRO A 202 -46.29 -17.06 -19.57
CA PRO A 202 -46.97 -16.73 -20.81
C PRO A 202 -45.96 -16.10 -21.77
N SER A 203 -46.05 -16.47 -23.04
CA SER A 203 -45.29 -15.86 -24.14
C SER A 203 -45.55 -14.35 -24.20
N SER A 204 -44.56 -13.53 -23.86
CA SER A 204 -44.60 -12.09 -24.09
C SER A 204 -44.03 -11.80 -25.48
N GLN A 205 -44.86 -11.22 -26.35
CA GLN A 205 -44.40 -10.42 -27.48
C GLN A 205 -43.38 -9.40 -26.97
N ALA A 206 -42.22 -9.29 -27.64
CA ALA A 206 -41.20 -8.30 -27.31
C ALA A 206 -41.83 -6.89 -27.33
N PRO A 207 -41.72 -6.10 -26.25
CA PRO A 207 -42.13 -4.72 -26.30
C PRO A 207 -41.27 -4.00 -27.36
N ALA A 208 -41.88 -3.04 -28.08
CA ALA A 208 -41.14 -2.13 -28.94
C ALA A 208 -39.93 -1.60 -28.19
N SER A 209 -38.72 -1.69 -28.78
CA SER A 209 -37.49 -1.27 -28.12
C SER A 209 -37.71 0.14 -27.59
N ALA A 210 -37.62 0.31 -26.27
CA ALA A 210 -37.69 1.62 -25.66
C ALA A 210 -36.59 2.50 -26.29
N ASP A 211 -36.87 3.78 -26.48
CA ASP A 211 -35.87 4.73 -26.98
C ASP A 211 -34.66 4.72 -26.03
N PRO A 212 -33.45 4.36 -26.49
CA PRO A 212 -32.26 4.30 -25.63
C PRO A 212 -32.02 5.61 -24.87
N LYS A 213 -32.40 6.76 -25.44
CA LYS A 213 -32.23 8.07 -24.78
C LYS A 213 -33.06 8.24 -23.51
N THR A 214 -34.12 7.44 -23.34
CA THR A 214 -34.96 7.42 -22.13
C THR A 214 -34.44 6.45 -21.06
N GLN A 215 -33.55 5.54 -21.43
CA GLN A 215 -32.95 4.55 -20.53
C GLN A 215 -31.57 5.00 -20.05
N PHE A 216 -30.76 5.56 -20.94
CA PHE A 216 -29.43 6.09 -20.65
C PHE A 216 -29.54 7.60 -20.43
N VAL A 217 -29.83 8.00 -19.19
CA VAL A 217 -30.03 9.40 -18.79
C VAL A 217 -28.72 9.95 -18.24
N TYR A 218 -28.29 11.12 -18.73
CA TYR A 218 -27.11 11.80 -18.22
C TYR A 218 -27.34 12.38 -16.82
N ALA A 219 -26.29 12.37 -16.00
CA ALA A 219 -26.27 13.08 -14.74
C ALA A 219 -26.45 14.60 -14.96
N PRO A 220 -27.10 15.33 -14.03
CA PRO A 220 -27.38 16.76 -14.23
C PRO A 220 -26.15 17.66 -14.42
N ASN A 221 -25.00 17.29 -13.83
CA ASN A 221 -23.81 18.15 -13.74
C ASN A 221 -22.53 17.51 -14.34
N ALA A 222 -22.64 16.32 -14.93
CA ALA A 222 -21.51 15.59 -15.48
C ALA A 222 -21.95 14.81 -16.73
N PRO A 223 -21.07 14.58 -17.72
CA PRO A 223 -21.40 13.84 -18.93
C PRO A 223 -21.42 12.31 -18.70
N THR A 224 -21.87 11.85 -17.54
CA THR A 224 -21.86 10.44 -17.12
C THR A 224 -23.29 9.91 -16.97
N PHE A 225 -23.45 8.60 -16.83
CA PHE A 225 -24.75 8.03 -16.46
C PHE A 225 -25.23 8.59 -15.11
N ASP A 226 -26.52 8.93 -15.02
CA ASP A 226 -27.14 9.37 -13.77
C ASP A 226 -27.21 8.20 -12.79
N GLN A 227 -26.34 8.21 -11.79
CA GLN A 227 -26.24 7.17 -10.76
C GLN A 227 -27.55 6.94 -9.98
N THR A 228 -28.50 7.87 -10.01
CA THR A 228 -29.82 7.73 -9.36
C THR A 228 -30.82 6.93 -10.18
N GLN A 229 -30.53 6.66 -11.45
CA GLN A 229 -31.41 5.91 -12.34
C GLN A 229 -31.16 4.40 -12.23
N SER A 230 -32.20 3.63 -12.53
CA SER A 230 -32.06 2.18 -12.69
C SER A 230 -31.19 1.89 -13.91
N LEU A 231 -30.19 1.03 -13.73
CA LEU A 231 -29.33 0.59 -14.82
C LEU A 231 -30.14 -0.14 -15.91
N PRO A 232 -29.99 0.21 -17.20
CA PRO A 232 -30.67 -0.50 -18.28
C PRO A 232 -30.30 -1.99 -18.34
N GLU A 233 -31.26 -2.85 -18.68
CA GLU A 233 -31.05 -4.31 -18.73
C GLU A 233 -29.91 -4.73 -19.69
N SER A 234 -29.72 -3.98 -20.78
CA SER A 234 -28.68 -4.25 -21.79
C SER A 234 -27.25 -4.10 -21.28
N VAL A 235 -27.04 -3.35 -20.18
CA VAL A 235 -25.72 -3.14 -19.56
C VAL A 235 -25.68 -3.69 -18.13
N ALA A 236 -26.70 -4.46 -17.73
CA ALA A 236 -26.75 -5.09 -16.42
C ALA A 236 -25.56 -6.05 -16.24
N PRO A 237 -24.90 -6.04 -15.07
CA PRO A 237 -23.75 -6.89 -14.83
C PRO A 237 -24.14 -8.37 -14.90
N SER A 238 -23.25 -9.18 -15.45
CA SER A 238 -23.45 -10.63 -15.48
C SER A 238 -23.46 -11.21 -14.06
N LEU A 239 -24.10 -12.38 -13.89
CA LEU A 239 -24.06 -13.09 -12.61
C LEU A 239 -22.61 -13.43 -12.20
N ARG A 240 -21.76 -13.74 -13.18
CA ARG A 240 -20.32 -13.99 -12.96
C ARG A 240 -19.62 -12.74 -12.43
N TRP A 241 -19.91 -11.56 -12.98
CA TRP A 241 -19.38 -10.30 -12.49
C TRP A 241 -19.81 -10.04 -11.05
N ASN A 242 -21.11 -10.14 -10.76
CA ASN A 242 -21.66 -9.92 -9.41
C ASN A 242 -21.00 -10.83 -8.36
N PHE A 243 -20.82 -12.12 -8.68
CA PHE A 243 -20.12 -13.01 -7.77
C PHE A 243 -18.65 -12.62 -7.58
N ASN A 244 -17.93 -12.29 -8.65
CA ASN A 244 -16.53 -11.89 -8.55
C ASN A 244 -16.35 -10.63 -7.69
N PHE A 245 -17.18 -9.60 -7.93
CA PHE A 245 -17.11 -8.31 -7.23
C PHE A 245 -17.56 -8.38 -5.77
N TYR A 246 -18.69 -9.03 -5.48
CA TYR A 246 -19.21 -9.04 -4.10
C TYR A 246 -18.57 -10.11 -3.21
N LEU A 247 -18.09 -11.24 -3.76
CA LEU A 247 -17.42 -12.26 -2.94
C LEU A 247 -16.09 -11.76 -2.36
N SER A 248 -15.33 -10.97 -3.11
CA SER A 248 -14.11 -10.35 -2.58
C SER A 248 -14.45 -9.39 -1.43
N GLY A 249 -15.48 -8.56 -1.60
CA GLY A 249 -15.92 -7.62 -0.56
C GLY A 249 -16.44 -8.28 0.71
N ILE A 250 -17.22 -9.37 0.60
CA ILE A 250 -17.76 -10.10 1.76
C ILE A 250 -16.63 -10.68 2.63
N GLY A 251 -15.60 -11.28 2.02
CA GLY A 251 -14.45 -11.81 2.76
C GLY A 251 -13.71 -10.73 3.55
N LEU A 252 -13.62 -9.52 2.98
CA LEU A 252 -12.95 -8.37 3.59
C LEU A 252 -13.76 -7.74 4.73
N GLN A 253 -15.09 -7.69 4.63
CA GLN A 253 -15.94 -7.21 5.71
C GLN A 253 -15.83 -8.06 6.99
N VAL A 254 -15.57 -9.37 6.86
CA VAL A 254 -15.37 -10.27 8.01
C VAL A 254 -14.07 -9.95 8.76
N ILE A 255 -13.03 -9.49 8.06
CA ILE A 255 -11.74 -9.14 8.68
C ILE A 255 -11.66 -7.66 9.08
N ASN A 256 -12.55 -6.79 8.60
CA ASN A 256 -12.53 -5.35 8.93
C ASN A 256 -12.54 -5.08 10.45
N PRO A 257 -13.41 -5.73 11.26
CA PRO A 257 -13.33 -5.58 12.71
C PRO A 257 -11.98 -5.98 13.29
N LEU A 258 -11.32 -7.01 12.74
CA LEU A 258 -9.99 -7.43 13.21
C LEU A 258 -8.91 -6.39 12.89
N LEU A 259 -9.03 -5.68 11.76
CA LEU A 259 -8.09 -4.63 11.36
C LEU A 259 -8.29 -3.33 12.15
N THR A 260 -9.53 -3.02 12.54
CA THR A 260 -9.95 -1.78 13.22
C THR A 260 -10.04 -1.88 14.75
N LEU A 261 -9.89 -3.09 15.33
CA LEU A 261 -9.86 -3.25 16.77
C LEU A 261 -8.75 -2.36 17.38
N PRO A 262 -8.93 -1.82 18.60
CA PRO A 262 -7.86 -1.12 19.29
C PRO A 262 -6.73 -2.09 19.61
N ASN A 263 -5.54 -1.87 19.06
CA ASN A 263 -4.33 -2.49 19.59
C ASN A 263 -3.74 -1.57 20.66
N PRO A 264 -3.70 -1.96 21.94
CA PRO A 264 -2.95 -1.21 22.94
C PRO A 264 -1.42 -1.30 22.74
N GLU A 265 -0.93 -2.16 21.83
CA GLU A 265 0.48 -2.35 21.49
C GLU A 265 0.88 -1.84 20.09
N ALA A 266 -0.07 -1.52 19.20
CA ALA A 266 0.23 -0.84 17.93
C ALA A 266 0.37 0.65 18.19
N ASP A 267 1.28 1.31 17.48
CA ASP A 267 1.17 2.76 17.37
C ASP A 267 -0.11 3.15 16.58
N GLN A 268 -0.40 4.43 16.46
CA GLN A 268 -1.63 4.88 15.77
C GLN A 268 -1.69 4.49 14.28
N PHE A 269 -0.59 4.00 13.71
CA PHE A 269 -0.44 3.74 12.27
C PHE A 269 -0.43 2.25 11.94
N GLU A 270 0.00 1.38 12.87
CA GLU A 270 0.07 -0.06 12.70
C GLU A 270 -1.32 -0.74 12.73
N LEU A 271 -1.67 -1.43 11.65
CA LEU A 271 -2.90 -2.23 11.56
C LEU A 271 -2.79 -3.53 12.37
N ASN A 272 -3.89 -3.93 13.01
CA ASN A 272 -3.88 -5.02 14.00
C ASN A 272 -3.69 -6.44 13.42
N ALA A 273 -4.08 -6.65 12.17
CA ALA A 273 -4.21 -7.98 11.55
C ALA A 273 -3.49 -8.07 10.19
N VAL A 274 -2.35 -7.37 10.06
CA VAL A 274 -1.55 -7.26 8.83
C VAL A 274 -1.18 -8.61 8.21
N SER A 275 -1.01 -9.65 9.01
CA SER A 275 -0.70 -11.02 8.53
C SER A 275 -1.82 -11.69 7.71
N TYR A 276 -3.05 -11.18 7.77
CA TYR A 276 -4.17 -11.67 6.96
C TYR A 276 -4.30 -10.96 5.62
N LEU A 277 -3.60 -9.83 5.43
CA LEU A 277 -3.61 -9.05 4.21
C LEU A 277 -2.73 -9.71 3.14
N GLN A 278 -3.18 -9.70 1.89
CA GLN A 278 -2.39 -10.23 0.77
C GLN A 278 -1.00 -9.58 0.68
N PRO A 279 0.04 -10.35 0.29
CA PRO A 279 1.36 -9.80 0.00
C PRO A 279 1.28 -8.51 -0.81
N ASN A 280 2.04 -7.51 -0.37
CA ASN A 280 2.02 -6.18 -0.94
C ASN A 280 3.47 -5.76 -1.24
N LEU A 281 3.69 -5.10 -2.38
CA LEU A 281 5.04 -4.76 -2.86
C LEU A 281 5.79 -3.90 -1.84
N THR A 282 5.26 -2.72 -1.51
CA THR A 282 5.93 -1.76 -0.62
C THR A 282 6.19 -2.35 0.76
N ARG A 283 5.22 -3.05 1.35
CA ARG A 283 5.35 -3.72 2.65
C ARG A 283 6.43 -4.80 2.70
N LEU A 284 6.64 -5.50 1.59
CA LEU A 284 7.64 -6.58 1.48
C LEU A 284 8.98 -6.11 0.92
N HIS A 285 9.07 -4.85 0.48
CA HIS A 285 10.29 -4.30 -0.10
C HIS A 285 11.21 -3.77 1.02
N PRO A 286 12.42 -4.34 1.21
CA PRO A 286 13.30 -3.99 2.34
C PRO A 286 13.75 -2.52 2.31
N ASP A 287 13.91 -1.96 1.12
CA ASP A 287 14.37 -0.59 0.91
C ASP A 287 13.24 0.34 0.42
N LYS A 288 12.00 0.11 0.88
CA LYS A 288 10.80 0.87 0.45
C LYS A 288 10.91 2.38 0.67
N PHE A 289 11.82 2.85 1.51
CA PHE A 289 12.06 4.28 1.75
C PHE A 289 13.30 4.83 1.05
N SER A 290 14.02 4.02 0.28
CA SER A 290 15.19 4.49 -0.49
C SER A 290 14.82 5.53 -1.55
N ASP A 291 15.81 6.31 -1.98
CA ASP A 291 15.63 7.29 -3.07
C ASP A 291 15.44 6.59 -4.41
N GLU A 292 16.10 5.45 -4.59
CA GLU A 292 16.00 4.59 -5.76
C GLU A 292 14.57 4.05 -5.91
N PHE A 293 13.99 3.51 -4.83
CA PHE A 293 12.61 3.05 -4.84
C PHE A 293 11.61 4.21 -4.91
N PHE A 294 11.95 5.38 -4.35
CA PHE A 294 11.15 6.59 -4.54
C PHE A 294 11.05 7.00 -6.01
N VAL A 295 12.12 6.85 -6.79
CA VAL A 295 12.11 7.10 -8.24
C VAL A 295 11.35 5.99 -8.98
N GLU A 296 11.62 4.73 -8.65
CA GLU A 296 11.00 3.57 -9.33
C GLU A 296 9.47 3.63 -9.29
N ARG A 297 8.86 3.98 -8.16
CA ARG A 297 7.39 4.08 -8.06
C ARG A 297 6.78 5.24 -8.84
N ARG A 298 7.53 6.30 -9.11
CA ARG A 298 7.09 7.41 -9.97
C ARG A 298 7.17 7.07 -11.46
N LEU A 299 8.01 6.09 -11.82
CA LEU A 299 8.08 5.57 -13.20
C LEU A 299 7.05 4.44 -13.41
N ASN A 300 6.90 3.54 -12.45
CA ASN A 300 6.19 2.27 -12.67
C ASN A 300 5.08 1.94 -11.66
N GLY A 301 4.81 2.84 -10.71
CA GLY A 301 3.77 2.68 -9.70
C GLY A 301 2.37 2.97 -10.22
N PHE A 302 1.44 3.14 -9.29
CA PHE A 302 0.03 3.40 -9.57
C PHE A 302 -0.25 4.71 -10.32
N HIS A 303 0.66 5.68 -10.30
CA HIS A 303 0.49 7.02 -10.87
C HIS A 303 1.65 7.34 -11.84
N PRO A 304 1.77 6.57 -12.92
CA PRO A 304 2.91 6.69 -13.82
C PRO A 304 2.80 7.92 -14.74
N GLY A 305 3.87 8.23 -15.46
CA GLY A 305 3.83 9.15 -16.60
C GLY A 305 3.73 10.64 -16.25
N GLN A 306 4.02 11.04 -15.01
CA GLN A 306 3.92 12.45 -14.59
C GLN A 306 5.21 13.26 -14.79
N MET A 307 6.29 12.61 -15.22
CA MET A 307 7.62 13.22 -15.33
C MET A 307 7.68 14.25 -16.47
N LYS A 308 7.66 15.54 -16.12
CA LYS A 308 7.76 16.63 -17.08
C LYS A 308 9.21 17.08 -17.24
N ARG A 309 9.73 17.03 -18.46
CA ARG A 309 11.06 17.58 -18.81
C ARG A 309 11.06 19.10 -18.63
N VAL A 310 12.10 19.62 -18.01
CA VAL A 310 12.38 21.05 -17.86
C VAL A 310 13.80 21.38 -18.31
N ASP A 311 13.98 22.59 -18.82
CA ASP A 311 15.27 23.11 -19.29
C ASP A 311 15.78 24.21 -18.35
N ASP A 312 17.06 24.56 -18.47
CA ASP A 312 17.71 25.67 -17.74
C ASP A 312 17.67 25.56 -16.20
N HIS A 313 17.52 24.35 -15.68
CA HIS A 313 17.57 24.05 -14.24
C HIS A 313 18.68 23.02 -13.90
N PRO A 314 19.16 22.98 -12.64
CA PRO A 314 20.08 21.93 -12.18
C PRO A 314 19.51 20.50 -12.25
N TRP A 315 18.20 20.36 -12.35
CA TRP A 315 17.45 19.12 -12.54
C TRP A 315 16.81 19.10 -13.93
N GLN A 316 16.51 17.90 -14.44
CA GLN A 316 15.96 17.73 -15.80
C GLN A 316 14.47 17.43 -15.78
N TYR A 317 13.94 16.92 -14.68
CA TYR A 317 12.55 16.50 -14.57
C TYR A 317 11.89 17.03 -13.32
N ILE A 318 10.59 17.29 -13.43
CA ILE A 318 9.73 17.61 -12.29
C ILE A 318 8.45 16.77 -12.32
N ILE A 319 7.88 16.54 -11.13
CA ILE A 319 6.49 16.18 -10.93
C ILE A 319 5.91 17.18 -9.95
N ARG A 320 4.74 17.74 -10.27
CA ARG A 320 4.12 18.81 -9.48
C ARG A 320 2.63 18.54 -9.28
N TYR A 321 2.19 18.59 -8.04
CA TYR A 321 0.77 18.53 -7.66
C TYR A 321 0.33 19.87 -7.06
N GLU A 322 -0.88 20.30 -7.40
CA GLU A 322 -1.47 21.58 -7.02
C GLU A 322 -2.83 21.33 -6.36
N PHE A 323 -2.98 21.80 -5.12
CA PHE A 323 -4.21 21.67 -4.35
C PHE A 323 -4.73 22.99 -3.78
N LYS A 324 -4.06 24.13 -4.00
CA LYS A 324 -4.34 25.45 -3.38
C LYS A 324 -5.82 25.88 -3.30
N ASP A 325 -6.65 25.40 -4.22
CA ASP A 325 -8.06 25.77 -4.35
C ASP A 325 -9.01 24.75 -3.70
N VAL A 326 -8.56 23.94 -2.73
CA VAL A 326 -9.43 23.03 -1.96
C VAL A 326 -9.52 23.41 -0.49
N SER A 327 -10.61 22.98 0.16
CA SER A 327 -10.76 23.04 1.61
C SER A 327 -10.33 21.71 2.22
N ILE A 328 -9.47 21.77 3.22
CA ILE A 328 -9.00 20.59 3.94
C ILE A 328 -9.53 20.53 5.37
N ASP A 329 -9.60 19.33 5.93
CA ASP A 329 -9.89 19.10 7.34
C ASP A 329 -8.87 19.81 8.25
N GLU A 330 -9.32 20.32 9.40
CA GLU A 330 -8.46 21.04 10.36
C GLU A 330 -7.31 20.20 10.92
N ASN A 331 -7.49 18.88 10.98
CA ASN A 331 -6.51 17.90 11.43
C ASN A 331 -5.77 17.23 10.25
N GLY A 332 -6.16 17.55 9.02
CA GLY A 332 -5.53 17.09 7.80
C GLY A 332 -4.18 17.76 7.53
N ILE A 333 -3.33 17.06 6.80
CA ILE A 333 -2.05 17.54 6.28
C ILE A 333 -2.09 17.37 4.76
N LEU A 334 -2.08 18.48 4.04
CA LEU A 334 -1.96 18.52 2.59
C LEU A 334 -1.08 19.72 2.21
N PRO A 335 -0.26 19.63 1.16
CA PRO A 335 0.39 20.81 0.61
C PRO A 335 -0.57 21.57 -0.32
N GLN A 336 -0.54 22.91 -0.30
CA GLN A 336 -1.16 23.75 -1.33
C GLN A 336 -0.53 23.47 -2.71
N TYR A 337 0.77 23.22 -2.73
CA TYR A 337 1.46 22.62 -3.87
C TYR A 337 2.68 21.85 -3.37
N ILE A 338 3.08 20.84 -4.14
CA ILE A 338 4.30 20.07 -3.89
C ILE A 338 4.95 19.67 -5.22
N GLU A 339 6.27 19.82 -5.30
CA GLU A 339 7.06 19.56 -6.51
C GLU A 339 8.30 18.74 -6.16
N ALA A 340 8.42 17.54 -6.75
CA ALA A 340 9.64 16.75 -6.74
C ALA A 340 10.44 17.04 -8.00
N ARG A 341 11.76 17.23 -7.83
CA ARG A 341 12.72 17.53 -8.89
C ARG A 341 13.70 16.38 -9.01
N PHE A 342 14.11 16.02 -10.22
CA PHE A 342 14.96 14.87 -10.49
C PHE A 342 16.08 15.20 -11.47
N CYS A 343 17.28 14.70 -11.15
CA CYS A 343 18.43 14.74 -12.05
C CYS A 343 18.45 13.48 -12.91
N LEU A 344 18.74 13.63 -14.20
CA LEU A 344 19.00 12.52 -15.10
C LEU A 344 20.50 12.46 -15.42
N ASP A 345 21.16 11.38 -15.01
CA ASP A 345 22.55 11.10 -15.36
C ASP A 345 22.67 9.65 -15.83
N ASN A 346 23.38 9.42 -16.94
CA ASN A 346 23.60 8.08 -17.50
C ASN A 346 22.33 7.21 -17.58
N GLN A 347 21.21 7.78 -18.03
CA GLN A 347 19.90 7.11 -18.17
C GLN A 347 19.25 6.68 -16.83
N GLN A 348 19.73 7.22 -15.71
CA GLN A 348 19.21 6.96 -14.37
C GLN A 348 18.71 8.25 -13.72
N LEU A 349 17.53 8.17 -13.12
CA LEU A 349 16.94 9.29 -12.38
C LEU A 349 17.31 9.21 -10.91
N THR A 350 17.65 10.36 -10.33
CA THR A 350 17.84 10.52 -8.88
C THR A 350 17.06 11.74 -8.39
N PRO A 351 16.51 11.72 -7.17
CA PRO A 351 15.85 12.90 -6.62
C PRO A 351 16.88 14.01 -6.39
N HIS A 352 16.50 15.25 -6.71
CA HIS A 352 17.28 16.46 -6.44
C HIS A 352 16.75 17.20 -5.20
N SER A 353 15.44 17.38 -5.12
CA SER A 353 14.77 18.06 -4.01
C SER A 353 13.25 17.90 -4.08
N ILE A 354 12.58 18.12 -2.96
CA ILE A 354 11.13 18.31 -2.88
C ILE A 354 10.85 19.69 -2.30
N GLU A 355 10.10 20.52 -3.04
CA GLU A 355 9.63 21.84 -2.61
C GLU A 355 8.13 21.78 -2.34
N TYR A 356 7.66 22.35 -1.24
CA TYR A 356 6.24 22.38 -0.90
C TYR A 356 5.86 23.61 -0.06
N LEU A 357 4.56 23.89 0.00
CA LEU A 357 3.94 24.84 0.92
C LEU A 357 2.73 24.16 1.56
N LEU A 358 2.71 24.01 2.88
CA LEU A 358 1.57 23.41 3.58
C LEU A 358 0.40 24.39 3.71
N TYR A 359 -0.80 23.84 3.85
CA TYR A 359 -1.95 24.63 4.29
C TYR A 359 -1.73 25.22 5.68
N GLY A 360 -2.03 26.50 5.83
CA GLY A 360 -1.81 27.25 7.08
C GLY A 360 -0.39 27.83 7.24
N GLU A 361 0.54 27.48 6.34
CA GLU A 361 1.87 28.06 6.29
C GLU A 361 1.99 29.13 5.21
N THR A 362 2.96 30.04 5.38
CA THR A 362 3.26 31.13 4.44
C THR A 362 4.63 30.96 3.78
N GLU A 363 5.51 30.15 4.35
CA GLU A 363 6.87 29.96 3.89
C GLU A 363 7.01 28.64 3.14
N LYS A 364 7.69 28.69 1.99
CA LYS A 364 8.01 27.50 1.22
C LYS A 364 9.12 26.72 1.91
N GLN A 365 8.99 25.40 1.89
CA GLN A 365 10.02 24.47 2.36
C GLN A 365 10.66 23.80 1.16
N THR A 366 11.98 23.62 1.20
CA THR A 366 12.71 22.78 0.25
C THR A 366 13.56 21.79 1.04
N ARG A 367 13.46 20.52 0.69
CA ARG A 367 14.25 19.44 1.27
C ARG A 367 15.06 18.75 0.18
N HIS A 368 16.29 18.38 0.51
CA HIS A 368 17.23 17.73 -0.39
C HIS A 368 17.58 16.34 0.14
N PRO A 369 17.94 15.38 -0.73
CA PRO A 369 18.46 14.09 -0.32
C PRO A 369 19.62 14.23 0.64
N LYS A 370 19.49 13.61 1.80
CA LYS A 370 20.55 13.51 2.79
C LYS A 370 20.42 12.20 3.54
N LYS A 371 21.53 11.47 3.65
CA LYS A 371 21.55 10.13 4.25
C LYS A 371 21.05 10.18 5.69
N GLN A 372 20.08 9.31 6.01
CA GLN A 372 19.45 9.19 7.33
C GLN A 372 18.81 10.49 7.84
N ASP A 373 18.31 11.33 6.92
CA ASP A 373 17.61 12.56 7.28
C ASP A 373 16.10 12.35 7.38
N ARG A 374 15.57 12.52 8.60
CA ARG A 374 14.14 12.41 8.88
C ARG A 374 13.30 13.43 8.12
N GLU A 375 13.83 14.62 7.87
CA GLU A 375 13.12 15.68 7.15
C GLU A 375 12.98 15.34 5.66
N TRP A 376 13.98 14.68 5.09
CA TRP A 376 13.93 14.21 3.71
C TRP A 376 12.92 13.07 3.55
N GLU A 377 12.94 12.09 4.45
CA GLU A 377 11.95 11.00 4.45
C GLU A 377 10.52 11.52 4.64
N TRP A 378 10.35 12.52 5.50
CA TRP A 378 9.04 13.16 5.69
C TRP A 378 8.56 13.87 4.43
N ALA A 379 9.42 14.63 3.73
CA ALA A 379 9.07 15.27 2.47
C ALA A 379 8.73 14.25 1.37
N LYS A 380 9.44 13.13 1.30
CA LYS A 380 9.09 12.02 0.41
C LYS A 380 7.73 11.42 0.76
N LYS A 381 7.42 11.21 2.04
CA LYS A 381 6.09 10.71 2.46
C LYS A 381 4.99 11.70 2.09
N LEU A 382 5.18 12.99 2.36
CA LEU A 382 4.25 14.05 1.96
C LEU A 382 3.98 14.02 0.44
N PHE A 383 5.04 13.86 -0.36
CA PHE A 383 4.91 13.73 -1.81
C PHE A 383 4.07 12.52 -2.22
N ARG A 384 4.34 11.33 -1.65
CA ARG A 384 3.59 10.10 -1.95
C ARG A 384 2.12 10.20 -1.59
N CYS A 385 1.79 10.83 -0.47
CA CYS A 385 0.39 11.02 -0.07
C CYS A 385 -0.32 12.04 -0.95
N ALA A 386 0.34 13.14 -1.32
CA ALA A 386 -0.20 14.11 -2.28
C ALA A 386 -0.41 13.49 -3.67
N GLU A 387 0.54 12.68 -4.12
CA GLU A 387 0.42 11.85 -5.33
C GLU A 387 -0.77 10.90 -5.25
N PHE A 388 -1.01 10.29 -4.09
CA PHE A 388 -2.13 9.37 -3.93
C PHE A 388 -3.49 10.08 -4.09
N VAL A 389 -3.62 11.30 -3.56
CA VAL A 389 -4.82 12.12 -3.79
C VAL A 389 -5.00 12.44 -5.27
N ALA A 390 -3.92 12.86 -5.95
CA ALA A 390 -3.96 13.11 -7.39
C ALA A 390 -4.25 11.83 -8.19
N HIS A 391 -3.75 10.69 -7.75
CA HIS A 391 -4.03 9.41 -8.37
C HIS A 391 -5.50 9.07 -8.37
N GLU A 392 -6.13 9.05 -7.20
CA GLU A 392 -7.53 8.62 -7.11
C GLU A 392 -8.47 9.59 -7.83
N LEU A 393 -8.29 10.91 -7.63
CA LEU A 393 -9.21 11.90 -8.18
C LEU A 393 -8.93 12.26 -9.65
N HIS A 394 -7.67 12.20 -10.09
CA HIS A 394 -7.30 12.56 -11.45
C HIS A 394 -7.07 11.31 -12.31
N ALA A 395 -5.99 10.57 -12.06
CA ALA A 395 -5.53 9.53 -12.99
C ALA A 395 -6.42 8.29 -13.04
N HIS A 396 -7.16 8.01 -11.96
CA HIS A 396 -8.03 6.85 -11.83
C HIS A 396 -9.50 7.25 -12.09
N LEU A 397 -10.25 7.69 -11.07
CA LEU A 397 -11.69 7.95 -11.21
C LEU A 397 -12.01 8.96 -12.33
N GLY A 398 -11.29 10.08 -12.37
CA GLY A 398 -11.56 11.14 -13.35
C GLY A 398 -11.17 10.77 -14.78
N ALA A 399 -9.92 10.33 -14.99
CA ALA A 399 -9.34 10.13 -16.32
C ALA A 399 -9.61 8.75 -16.93
N THR A 400 -10.02 7.75 -16.14
CA THR A 400 -10.49 6.46 -16.65
C THR A 400 -12.00 6.33 -16.56
N HIS A 401 -12.57 6.15 -15.37
CA HIS A 401 -13.99 5.81 -15.17
C HIS A 401 -14.92 6.84 -15.82
N LEU A 402 -15.00 8.05 -15.25
CA LEU A 402 -15.95 9.06 -15.70
C LEU A 402 -15.67 9.51 -17.13
N ASN A 403 -14.39 9.50 -17.52
CA ASN A 403 -13.98 9.80 -18.88
C ASN A 403 -14.49 8.76 -19.88
N MET A 404 -14.51 7.48 -19.54
CA MET A 404 -15.07 6.45 -20.42
C MET A 404 -16.59 6.43 -20.40
N ASP A 405 -17.22 6.76 -19.26
CA ASP A 405 -18.67 6.88 -19.13
C ASP A 405 -19.26 7.83 -20.19
N GLN A 406 -18.69 9.02 -20.42
CA GLN A 406 -19.18 9.95 -21.45
C GLN A 406 -19.22 9.37 -22.87
N TYR A 407 -18.22 8.56 -23.24
CA TYR A 407 -18.21 7.91 -24.56
C TYR A 407 -19.20 6.74 -24.60
N ALA A 408 -19.32 5.98 -23.50
CA ALA A 408 -20.27 4.89 -23.38
C ALA A 408 -21.72 5.41 -23.44
N MET A 409 -22.03 6.51 -22.78
CA MET A 409 -23.34 7.16 -22.82
C MET A 409 -23.71 7.60 -24.23
N ALA A 410 -22.81 8.32 -24.92
CA ALA A 410 -23.04 8.71 -26.31
C ALA A 410 -23.19 7.49 -27.24
N TYR A 411 -22.41 6.42 -27.01
CA TYR A 411 -22.51 5.16 -27.74
C TYR A 411 -23.87 4.47 -27.53
N PHE A 412 -24.22 4.13 -26.30
CA PHE A 412 -25.44 3.35 -25.99
C PHE A 412 -26.74 4.08 -26.35
N ARG A 413 -26.71 5.42 -26.40
CA ARG A 413 -27.85 6.25 -26.79
C ARG A 413 -28.11 6.29 -28.29
N ASN A 414 -27.11 6.00 -29.12
CA ASN A 414 -27.18 6.31 -30.56
C ASN A 414 -26.77 5.15 -31.48
N VAL A 415 -25.89 4.23 -31.06
CA VAL A 415 -25.40 3.12 -31.89
C VAL A 415 -26.28 1.88 -31.72
N LYS A 416 -26.76 1.32 -32.83
CA LYS A 416 -27.67 0.17 -32.86
C LYS A 416 -27.18 -0.91 -33.82
N ASP A 417 -27.07 -0.54 -35.10
CA ASP A 417 -26.75 -1.46 -36.19
C ASP A 417 -25.32 -1.27 -36.70
N ASN A 418 -24.67 -0.15 -36.39
CA ASN A 418 -23.30 0.10 -36.85
C ASN A 418 -22.30 -0.96 -36.34
N PRO A 419 -21.44 -1.53 -37.22
CA PRO A 419 -20.48 -2.58 -36.83
C PRO A 419 -19.56 -2.23 -35.67
N ILE A 420 -19.27 -0.93 -35.42
CA ILE A 420 -18.42 -0.52 -34.28
C ILE A 420 -18.90 -1.07 -32.94
N LYS A 421 -20.16 -1.47 -32.85
CA LYS A 421 -20.70 -2.25 -31.75
C LYS A 421 -19.86 -3.46 -31.37
N ALA A 422 -19.49 -4.28 -32.35
CA ALA A 422 -18.66 -5.47 -32.12
C ALA A 422 -17.25 -5.12 -31.65
N LEU A 423 -16.76 -3.92 -31.97
CA LEU A 423 -15.47 -3.41 -31.56
C LEU A 423 -15.50 -2.83 -30.14
N LEU A 424 -16.49 -1.98 -29.81
CA LEU A 424 -16.50 -1.17 -28.58
C LEU A 424 -17.26 -1.80 -27.41
N GLU A 425 -18.36 -2.52 -27.62
CA GLU A 425 -19.16 -3.06 -26.50
C GLU A 425 -18.37 -3.92 -25.51
N PRO A 426 -17.41 -4.78 -25.94
CA PRO A 426 -16.59 -5.54 -24.99
C PRO A 426 -15.82 -4.65 -24.01
N HIS A 427 -15.50 -3.41 -24.40
CA HIS A 427 -14.74 -2.45 -23.59
C HIS A 427 -15.62 -1.56 -22.72
N PHE A 428 -16.94 -1.58 -22.93
CA PHE A 428 -17.95 -0.92 -22.08
C PHE A 428 -18.69 -1.90 -21.17
N GLU A 429 -18.40 -3.21 -21.24
CA GLU A 429 -19.00 -4.21 -20.36
C GLU A 429 -18.77 -3.83 -18.89
N SER A 430 -19.86 -3.73 -18.13
CA SER A 430 -19.91 -3.34 -16.70
C SER A 430 -19.48 -1.90 -16.36
N LEU A 431 -19.00 -1.10 -17.32
CA LEU A 431 -18.51 0.27 -17.07
C LEU A 431 -19.55 1.14 -16.34
N LEU A 432 -20.75 1.29 -16.91
CA LEU A 432 -21.80 2.13 -16.27
C LEU A 432 -22.24 1.60 -14.91
N LYS A 433 -22.18 0.28 -14.69
CA LYS A 433 -22.52 -0.32 -13.41
C LYS A 433 -21.48 0.01 -12.35
N ILE A 434 -20.20 -0.12 -12.68
CA ILE A 434 -19.13 0.12 -11.73
C ILE A 434 -18.99 1.61 -11.44
N ASP A 435 -19.20 2.48 -12.43
CA ASP A 435 -19.18 3.93 -12.23
C ASP A 435 -20.35 4.39 -11.35
N GLN A 436 -21.55 3.82 -11.55
CA GLN A 436 -22.69 4.04 -10.63
C GLN A 436 -22.37 3.60 -9.19
N ASP A 437 -21.77 2.41 -9.01
CA ASP A 437 -21.37 1.93 -7.67
C ASP A 437 -20.26 2.79 -7.07
N GLY A 438 -19.25 3.16 -7.86
CA GLY A 438 -18.13 4.00 -7.44
C GLY A 438 -18.59 5.38 -7.01
N LEU A 439 -19.42 6.05 -7.82
CA LEU A 439 -19.99 7.34 -7.43
C LEU A 439 -20.86 7.25 -6.18
N THR A 440 -21.59 6.14 -5.98
CA THR A 440 -22.43 5.95 -4.79
C THR A 440 -21.62 5.60 -3.54
N MET A 441 -20.66 4.67 -3.64
CA MET A 441 -19.94 4.09 -2.51
C MET A 441 -18.61 4.80 -2.21
N LEU A 442 -17.85 5.17 -3.24
CA LEU A 442 -16.56 5.83 -3.12
C LEU A 442 -16.72 7.34 -2.99
N MET A 443 -17.57 7.97 -3.80
CA MET A 443 -17.78 9.43 -3.72
C MET A 443 -18.91 9.81 -2.76
N GLY A 444 -20.05 9.15 -2.83
CA GLY A 444 -21.24 9.49 -2.03
C GLY A 444 -21.89 10.80 -2.50
N ASP A 445 -22.51 11.52 -1.57
CA ASP A 445 -23.13 12.82 -1.83
C ASP A 445 -22.89 13.81 -0.68
N GLU A 446 -23.38 15.05 -0.80
CA GLU A 446 -23.23 16.10 0.23
C GLU A 446 -23.83 15.72 1.59
N LYS A 447 -24.79 14.78 1.65
CA LYS A 447 -25.43 14.34 2.90
C LYS A 447 -24.74 13.14 3.51
N SER A 448 -24.09 12.32 2.69
CA SER A 448 -23.41 11.10 3.09
C SER A 448 -22.17 10.89 2.22
N GLU A 449 -21.04 11.44 2.67
CA GLU A 449 -19.75 11.25 2.00
C GLU A 449 -19.42 9.77 1.82
N GLY A 450 -18.85 9.41 0.66
CA GLY A 450 -18.36 8.07 0.35
C GLY A 450 -16.97 7.77 0.92
N ILE A 451 -16.40 6.63 0.56
CA ILE A 451 -15.09 6.18 1.05
C ILE A 451 -13.97 7.20 0.76
N VAL A 452 -13.86 7.71 -0.47
CA VAL A 452 -12.75 8.57 -0.90
C VAL A 452 -12.72 9.89 -0.10
N PRO A 453 -13.77 10.73 -0.06
CA PRO A 453 -13.76 11.96 0.74
C PRO A 453 -13.52 11.73 2.24
N ARG A 454 -14.01 10.61 2.80
CA ARG A 454 -13.76 10.26 4.21
C ARG A 454 -12.31 9.85 4.49
N LEU A 455 -11.61 9.30 3.50
CA LEU A 455 -10.22 8.84 3.62
C LEU A 455 -9.20 9.94 3.30
N THR A 456 -9.49 10.78 2.30
CA THR A 456 -8.69 11.98 2.02
C THR A 456 -8.93 13.05 3.09
N VAL A 457 -8.12 14.09 3.04
CA VAL A 457 -8.29 15.29 3.88
C VAL A 457 -9.10 16.38 3.18
N ILE A 458 -9.53 16.15 1.93
CA ILE A 458 -10.33 17.08 1.12
C ILE A 458 -11.82 16.75 1.29
N ASN A 459 -12.66 17.76 1.48
CA ASN A 459 -14.11 17.55 1.59
C ASN A 459 -14.73 16.97 0.31
N PHE A 460 -15.96 16.44 0.42
CA PHE A 460 -16.70 15.91 -0.74
C PHE A 460 -16.82 16.90 -1.91
N LYS A 461 -17.24 18.14 -1.65
CA LYS A 461 -17.53 19.13 -2.70
C LYS A 461 -16.31 19.47 -3.55
N ASP A 462 -15.16 19.62 -2.92
CA ASP A 462 -13.91 19.89 -3.60
C ASP A 462 -13.37 18.65 -4.31
N SER A 463 -13.58 17.45 -3.75
CA SER A 463 -13.26 16.18 -4.43
C SER A 463 -14.09 15.97 -5.70
N ASP A 464 -15.41 16.20 -5.63
CA ASP A 464 -16.33 16.15 -6.78
C ASP A 464 -15.96 17.19 -7.86
N ARG A 465 -15.65 18.42 -7.43
CA ARG A 465 -15.17 19.46 -8.35
C ARG A 465 -13.86 19.08 -9.04
N LEU A 466 -12.91 18.44 -8.35
CA LEU A 466 -11.64 17.99 -8.95
C LEU A 466 -11.84 16.87 -9.98
N LEU A 467 -12.79 15.96 -9.76
CA LEU A 467 -13.21 14.97 -10.77
C LEU A 467 -13.75 15.66 -12.02
N LEU A 468 -14.64 16.65 -11.84
CA LEU A 468 -15.18 17.41 -12.96
C LEU A 468 -14.08 18.20 -13.68
N GLU A 469 -13.17 18.85 -12.97
CA GLU A 469 -12.03 19.56 -13.60
C GLU A 469 -11.11 18.61 -14.38
N THR A 470 -10.97 17.37 -13.93
CA THR A 470 -10.26 16.32 -14.67
C THR A 470 -10.96 15.99 -15.98
N LEU A 471 -12.28 15.76 -15.95
CA LEU A 471 -13.08 15.48 -17.15
C LEU A 471 -12.97 16.60 -18.19
N LYS A 472 -12.93 17.86 -17.74
CA LYS A 472 -12.77 19.04 -18.60
C LYS A 472 -11.45 19.06 -19.39
N THR A 473 -10.49 18.22 -19.05
CA THR A 473 -9.20 18.12 -19.77
C THR A 473 -9.03 16.85 -20.61
N GLN A 474 -10.01 15.92 -20.58
CA GLN A 474 -9.90 14.65 -21.29
C GLN A 474 -10.38 14.78 -22.73
N THR A 475 -9.49 14.51 -23.68
CA THR A 475 -9.82 14.49 -25.11
C THR A 475 -9.09 13.36 -25.81
N TYR A 476 -9.79 12.68 -26.73
CA TYR A 476 -9.17 11.71 -27.63
C TYR A 476 -8.44 12.39 -28.81
N ARG A 477 -8.72 13.68 -29.06
CA ARG A 477 -8.24 14.40 -30.23
C ARG A 477 -6.73 14.62 -30.17
N ASN A 478 -6.02 14.13 -31.17
CA ASN A 478 -4.57 14.12 -31.28
C ASN A 478 -3.89 13.48 -30.07
N TRP A 479 -4.57 12.61 -29.34
CA TRP A 479 -4.05 12.01 -28.11
C TRP A 479 -3.25 10.76 -28.43
N THR A 480 -2.04 10.65 -27.88
CA THR A 480 -1.28 9.39 -27.87
C THR A 480 -0.47 9.31 -26.58
N PRO A 481 -0.16 8.10 -26.06
CA PRO A 481 0.71 8.00 -24.89
C PRO A 481 2.11 8.55 -25.17
N ARG A 482 2.58 8.56 -26.43
CA ARG A 482 3.88 9.14 -26.81
C ARG A 482 4.01 10.62 -26.44
N GLN A 483 2.92 11.38 -26.40
CA GLN A 483 2.94 12.77 -25.95
C GLN A 483 3.08 12.90 -24.42
N GLN A 484 2.77 11.82 -23.69
CA GLN A 484 2.83 11.74 -22.23
C GLN A 484 4.11 11.07 -21.73
N THR A 485 4.79 10.28 -22.58
CA THR A 485 6.05 9.60 -22.23
C THR A 485 7.22 10.58 -22.10
N MET A 486 8.23 10.18 -21.33
CA MET A 486 9.48 10.91 -21.24
C MET A 486 10.20 10.98 -22.60
N PRO A 487 10.77 12.13 -22.98
CA PRO A 487 11.55 12.24 -24.22
C PRO A 487 12.92 11.55 -24.15
N ASP A 488 13.50 11.41 -22.95
CA ASP A 488 14.74 10.65 -22.76
C ASP A 488 14.46 9.19 -22.41
N TYR A 489 15.40 8.32 -22.82
CA TYR A 489 15.42 6.96 -22.36
C TYR A 489 15.90 6.87 -20.90
N VAL A 490 15.14 6.16 -20.07
CA VAL A 490 15.45 5.85 -18.67
C VAL A 490 15.39 4.34 -18.48
N GLU A 491 16.46 3.75 -17.96
CA GLU A 491 16.69 2.29 -17.98
C GLU A 491 15.60 1.50 -17.23
N ASN A 492 15.14 2.01 -16.10
CA ASN A 492 14.12 1.37 -15.25
C ASN A 492 12.68 1.88 -15.50
N ASN A 493 12.44 2.58 -16.60
CA ASN A 493 11.08 2.98 -16.99
C ASN A 493 10.41 1.88 -17.83
N HIS A 494 9.45 1.20 -17.22
CA HIS A 494 8.66 0.14 -17.85
C HIS A 494 7.27 0.60 -18.28
N PHE A 495 6.76 1.71 -17.75
CA PHE A 495 5.47 2.26 -18.18
C PHE A 495 5.51 2.78 -19.61
N ASP A 496 6.47 3.64 -19.95
CA ASP A 496 6.49 4.30 -21.26
C ASP A 496 6.60 3.30 -22.43
N PRO A 497 7.52 2.30 -22.40
CA PRO A 497 7.56 1.26 -23.43
C PRO A 497 6.28 0.43 -23.51
N ALA A 498 5.67 0.10 -22.37
CA ALA A 498 4.43 -0.66 -22.31
C ALA A 498 3.24 0.13 -22.90
N ALA A 499 3.12 1.40 -22.55
CA ALA A 499 2.10 2.32 -23.05
C ALA A 499 2.21 2.49 -24.58
N ILE A 500 3.42 2.70 -25.10
CA ILE A 500 3.67 2.81 -26.54
C ILE A 500 3.36 1.49 -27.25
N ALA A 501 3.77 0.35 -26.69
CA ALA A 501 3.51 -0.97 -27.28
C ALA A 501 2.01 -1.28 -27.34
N MET A 502 1.27 -0.99 -26.27
CA MET A 502 -0.18 -1.16 -26.23
C MET A 502 -0.88 -0.23 -27.22
N TRP A 503 -0.48 1.04 -27.31
CA TRP A 503 -1.08 1.94 -28.30
C TRP A 503 -0.84 1.47 -29.74
N THR A 504 0.38 0.99 -30.02
CA THR A 504 0.76 0.49 -31.34
C THR A 504 -0.09 -0.73 -31.73
N LEU A 505 -0.24 -1.70 -30.82
CA LEU A 505 -1.04 -2.91 -31.11
C LEU A 505 -2.53 -2.59 -31.24
N LEU A 506 -3.06 -1.66 -30.43
CA LEU A 506 -4.46 -1.25 -30.52
C LEU A 506 -4.75 -0.44 -31.79
N THR A 507 -3.80 0.39 -32.23
CA THR A 507 -3.90 1.07 -33.52
C THR A 507 -4.00 0.07 -34.68
N GLY A 508 -3.19 -1.00 -34.65
CA GLY A 508 -3.28 -2.09 -35.64
C GLY A 508 -4.61 -2.85 -35.54
N TYR A 509 -5.02 -3.22 -34.33
CA TYR A 509 -6.27 -3.94 -34.08
C TYR A 509 -7.51 -3.18 -34.59
N VAL A 510 -7.60 -1.89 -34.28
CA VAL A 510 -8.70 -1.03 -34.76
C VAL A 510 -8.61 -0.83 -36.26
N LYS A 511 -7.41 -0.60 -36.81
CA LYS A 511 -7.25 -0.47 -38.26
C LYS A 511 -7.77 -1.71 -39.00
N ASP A 512 -7.39 -2.91 -38.56
CA ASP A 512 -7.83 -4.16 -39.19
C ASP A 512 -9.35 -4.32 -39.14
N PHE A 513 -9.99 -3.92 -38.02
CA PHE A 513 -11.45 -3.90 -37.92
C PHE A 513 -12.09 -2.94 -38.94
N PHE A 514 -11.56 -1.73 -39.06
CA PHE A 514 -12.11 -0.76 -40.01
C PHE A 514 -11.89 -1.17 -41.46
N ASP A 515 -10.75 -1.77 -41.80
CA ASP A 515 -10.50 -2.28 -43.16
C ASP A 515 -11.51 -3.38 -43.54
N GLU A 516 -11.94 -4.20 -42.57
CA GLU A 516 -12.94 -5.26 -42.77
C GLU A 516 -14.37 -4.71 -42.87
N HIS A 517 -14.68 -3.60 -42.20
CA HIS A 517 -16.06 -3.12 -41.99
C HIS A 517 -16.35 -1.71 -42.54
N GLU A 518 -15.43 -1.08 -43.29
CA GLU A 518 -15.55 0.34 -43.70
C GLU A 518 -16.86 0.65 -44.43
N ALA A 519 -17.28 -0.23 -45.36
CA ALA A 519 -18.51 -0.05 -46.13
C ALA A 519 -19.77 -0.08 -45.24
N ASP A 520 -19.84 -1.04 -44.31
CA ASP A 520 -20.97 -1.21 -43.40
C ASP A 520 -21.00 -0.07 -42.34
N ILE A 521 -19.84 0.37 -41.85
CA ILE A 521 -19.74 1.56 -40.98
C ILE A 521 -20.26 2.80 -41.72
N GLN A 522 -19.94 2.95 -43.00
CA GLN A 522 -20.38 4.05 -43.83
C GLN A 522 -21.89 3.99 -44.15
N GLU A 523 -22.45 2.79 -44.33
CA GLU A 523 -23.89 2.58 -44.50
C GLU A 523 -24.67 3.04 -43.26
N HIS A 524 -24.16 2.76 -42.07
CA HIS A 524 -24.74 3.16 -40.78
C HIS A 524 -24.13 4.43 -40.19
N TRP A 525 -23.55 5.31 -41.02
CA TRP A 525 -22.84 6.51 -40.55
C TRP A 525 -23.75 7.52 -39.83
N SER A 526 -25.05 7.53 -40.12
CA SER A 526 -26.01 8.39 -39.43
C SER A 526 -26.06 8.14 -37.91
N GLU A 527 -25.81 6.92 -37.46
CA GLU A 527 -25.69 6.61 -36.02
C GLU A 527 -24.47 7.29 -35.39
N ILE A 528 -23.36 7.37 -36.14
CA ILE A 528 -22.13 8.07 -35.72
C ILE A 528 -22.35 9.58 -35.67
N GLU A 529 -23.10 10.14 -36.62
CA GLU A 529 -23.46 11.56 -36.59
C GLU A 529 -24.33 11.90 -35.37
N GLU A 530 -25.27 11.04 -35.00
CA GLU A 530 -26.09 11.24 -33.80
C GLU A 530 -25.28 11.03 -32.51
N MET A 531 -24.40 10.02 -32.46
CA MET A 531 -23.44 9.83 -31.37
C MET A 531 -22.55 11.08 -31.20
N SER A 532 -22.02 11.61 -32.30
CA SER A 532 -21.18 12.81 -32.35
C SER A 532 -21.90 14.05 -31.80
N LYS A 533 -23.16 14.27 -32.22
CA LYS A 533 -24.00 15.36 -31.72
C LYS A 533 -24.29 15.20 -30.23
N ASP A 534 -24.65 14.00 -29.78
CA ASP A 534 -24.98 13.72 -28.38
C ASP A 534 -23.74 13.90 -27.47
N LEU A 535 -22.58 13.37 -27.89
CA LEU A 535 -21.31 13.55 -27.19
C LEU A 535 -20.92 15.03 -27.09
N SER A 536 -21.03 15.77 -28.19
CA SER A 536 -20.69 17.20 -28.23
C SER A 536 -21.65 18.05 -27.39
N ALA A 537 -22.93 17.70 -27.36
CA ALA A 537 -23.95 18.44 -26.62
C ALA A 537 -23.81 18.31 -25.10
N HIS A 538 -23.23 17.21 -24.61
CA HIS A 538 -23.04 16.94 -23.18
C HIS A 538 -21.59 17.14 -22.72
N SER A 539 -20.64 17.29 -23.64
CA SER A 539 -19.23 17.46 -23.30
C SER A 539 -18.98 18.66 -22.38
N VAL A 540 -18.12 18.44 -21.38
CA VAL A 540 -17.59 19.49 -20.51
C VAL A 540 -16.17 19.92 -20.90
N LEU A 541 -15.65 19.45 -22.04
CA LEU A 541 -14.29 19.74 -22.49
C LEU A 541 -14.03 21.25 -22.54
N LYS A 542 -12.86 21.66 -22.02
CA LYS A 542 -12.38 23.04 -22.13
C LYS A 542 -12.28 23.46 -23.60
N PRO A 543 -12.88 24.59 -24.02
CA PRO A 543 -12.92 24.99 -25.43
C PRO A 543 -11.54 25.10 -26.10
N GLU A 544 -10.50 25.47 -25.35
CA GLU A 544 -9.12 25.52 -25.82
C GLU A 544 -8.53 24.16 -26.21
N LEU A 545 -9.15 23.05 -25.79
CA LEU A 545 -8.78 21.69 -26.16
C LEU A 545 -9.60 21.15 -27.34
N GLY A 546 -10.49 21.97 -27.92
CA GLY A 546 -11.31 21.63 -29.07
C GLY A 546 -12.67 21.04 -28.72
N THR A 547 -13.16 20.11 -29.56
CA THR A 547 -14.45 19.42 -29.40
C THR A 547 -14.26 17.91 -29.47
N LEU A 548 -15.19 17.17 -28.86
CA LEU A 548 -15.25 15.71 -28.95
C LEU A 548 -16.08 15.21 -30.14
N ASP A 549 -16.53 16.10 -31.04
CA ASP A 549 -17.29 15.70 -32.22
C ASP A 549 -16.54 14.67 -33.06
N ILE A 550 -17.28 13.82 -33.76
CA ILE A 550 -16.80 12.87 -34.75
C ILE A 550 -17.32 13.35 -36.10
N LYS A 551 -16.43 13.79 -36.98
CA LYS A 551 -16.76 14.34 -38.31
C LYS A 551 -16.35 13.40 -39.44
N THR A 552 -15.32 12.59 -39.22
CA THR A 552 -14.73 11.74 -40.25
C THR A 552 -14.51 10.31 -39.75
N MET A 553 -14.33 9.38 -40.70
CA MET A 553 -13.91 8.01 -40.39
C MET A 553 -12.59 7.97 -39.60
N SER A 554 -11.68 8.92 -39.85
CA SER A 554 -10.42 9.03 -39.11
C SER A 554 -10.67 9.42 -37.65
N ASP A 555 -11.61 10.32 -37.39
CA ASP A 555 -11.99 10.72 -36.04
C ASP A 555 -12.53 9.53 -35.26
N LEU A 556 -13.39 8.73 -35.91
CA LEU A 556 -13.97 7.54 -35.30
C LEU A 556 -12.91 6.48 -34.99
N ARG A 557 -11.95 6.26 -35.90
CA ARG A 557 -10.80 5.37 -35.67
C ARG A 557 -9.98 5.82 -34.46
N GLU A 558 -9.66 7.10 -34.39
CA GLU A 558 -8.90 7.68 -33.27
C GLU A 558 -9.63 7.52 -31.94
N LEU A 559 -10.94 7.82 -31.91
CA LEU A 559 -11.80 7.61 -30.75
C LEU A 559 -11.80 6.14 -30.32
N CYS A 560 -11.94 5.20 -31.25
CA CYS A 560 -11.92 3.77 -30.93
C CYS A 560 -10.59 3.34 -30.30
N VAL A 561 -9.44 3.76 -30.86
CA VAL A 561 -8.13 3.43 -30.26
C VAL A 561 -8.02 4.01 -28.85
N TYR A 562 -8.44 5.27 -28.66
CA TYR A 562 -8.42 5.94 -27.37
C TYR A 562 -9.28 5.23 -26.32
N VAL A 563 -10.55 4.98 -26.62
CA VAL A 563 -11.50 4.31 -25.72
C VAL A 563 -10.96 2.94 -25.31
N ILE A 564 -10.52 2.13 -26.28
CA ILE A 564 -10.01 0.79 -26.01
C ILE A 564 -8.75 0.87 -25.15
N TYR A 565 -7.84 1.81 -25.44
CA TYR A 565 -6.62 1.98 -24.66
C TYR A 565 -6.91 2.34 -23.20
N ILE A 566 -7.85 3.28 -22.95
CA ILE A 566 -8.18 3.71 -21.60
C ILE A 566 -8.89 2.59 -20.83
N CYS A 567 -9.90 1.96 -21.43
CA CYS A 567 -10.67 0.88 -20.80
C CYS A 567 -9.83 -0.36 -20.47
N THR A 568 -8.79 -0.63 -21.28
CA THR A 568 -7.93 -1.81 -21.11
C THR A 568 -6.67 -1.46 -20.31
N PHE A 569 -5.64 -0.96 -20.98
CA PHE A 569 -4.30 -0.82 -20.43
C PHE A 569 -4.19 0.28 -19.39
N GLN A 570 -4.70 1.49 -19.66
CA GLN A 570 -4.54 2.61 -18.74
C GLN A 570 -5.22 2.31 -17.41
N HIS A 571 -6.50 1.92 -17.45
CA HIS A 571 -7.25 1.52 -16.26
C HIS A 571 -6.59 0.35 -15.53
N SER A 572 -6.23 -0.72 -16.24
CA SER A 572 -5.56 -1.87 -15.61
C SER A 572 -4.26 -1.47 -14.91
N TRP A 573 -3.49 -0.53 -15.48
CA TRP A 573 -2.26 -0.05 -14.83
C TRP A 573 -2.55 0.70 -13.55
N VAL A 574 -3.40 1.74 -13.62
CA VAL A 574 -3.65 2.62 -12.48
C VAL A 574 -4.40 1.88 -11.38
N ASN A 575 -5.37 1.02 -11.72
CA ASN A 575 -6.11 0.21 -10.75
C ASN A 575 -5.25 -0.91 -10.14
N ASN A 576 -4.67 -1.81 -10.94
CA ASN A 576 -4.04 -3.03 -10.40
C ASN A 576 -2.85 -2.75 -9.47
N LYS A 577 -2.21 -1.59 -9.62
CA LYS A 577 -1.05 -1.17 -8.82
C LYS A 577 -1.43 -0.37 -7.58
N GLN A 578 -2.71 0.00 -7.40
CA GLN A 578 -3.19 0.71 -6.21
C GLN A 578 -2.77 0.02 -4.92
N TYR A 579 -2.97 -1.30 -4.86
CA TYR A 579 -2.62 -2.04 -3.67
C TYR A 579 -1.12 -2.08 -3.44
N GLU A 580 -0.28 -2.17 -4.48
CA GLU A 580 1.19 -2.17 -4.37
C GLU A 580 1.71 -0.96 -3.57
N ASP A 581 1.16 0.22 -3.82
CA ASP A 581 1.62 1.49 -3.23
C ASP A 581 0.78 1.92 -2.03
N GLY A 582 -0.55 1.89 -2.13
CA GLY A 582 -1.47 2.34 -1.09
C GLY A 582 -1.88 1.25 -0.09
N GLY A 583 -1.52 -0.01 -0.32
CA GLY A 583 -1.77 -1.13 0.61
C GLY A 583 -0.85 -1.13 1.85
N ASP A 584 0.15 -0.26 1.88
CA ASP A 584 1.06 -0.03 3.01
C ASP A 584 0.92 1.41 3.52
N VAL A 585 0.17 1.58 4.61
CA VAL A 585 -0.12 2.89 5.23
C VAL A 585 1.11 3.56 5.84
N GLU A 586 2.20 2.83 6.06
CA GLU A 586 3.47 3.44 6.43
C GLU A 586 4.10 4.15 5.22
N TYR A 587 3.97 3.56 4.04
CA TYR A 587 4.50 4.07 2.78
C TYR A 587 3.69 5.25 2.26
N ALA A 588 2.37 5.08 2.04
CA ALA A 588 1.48 6.11 1.53
C ALA A 588 0.05 5.99 2.09
N THR A 589 -0.56 7.14 2.36
CA THR A 589 -1.96 7.24 2.77
C THR A 589 -2.70 8.25 1.91
N LEU A 590 -3.98 7.99 1.61
CA LEU A 590 -4.84 8.88 0.84
C LEU A 590 -5.14 10.18 1.61
N GLY A 591 -5.13 10.12 2.94
CA GLY A 591 -5.14 11.29 3.83
C GLY A 591 -4.00 11.22 4.84
N MET A 592 -3.24 12.30 4.99
CA MET A 592 -2.28 12.46 6.09
C MET A 592 -2.93 13.25 7.22
N TRP A 593 -2.77 12.79 8.44
CA TRP A 593 -3.45 13.34 9.62
C TRP A 593 -2.44 13.65 10.72
N LYS A 594 -2.75 14.63 11.58
CA LYS A 594 -1.96 14.94 12.78
C LYS A 594 -2.08 13.79 13.82
N GLU A 595 -1.01 13.57 14.60
CA GLU A 595 -0.82 12.45 15.56
C GLU A 595 -1.83 12.34 16.72
N ASN A 596 -2.87 13.18 16.76
CA ASN A 596 -3.89 13.18 17.80
C ASN A 596 -5.28 12.80 17.28
N ASN A 597 -5.42 12.47 15.99
CA ASN A 597 -6.70 12.09 15.42
C ASN A 597 -7.03 10.61 15.74
N PRO A 598 -8.06 10.33 16.56
CA PRO A 598 -8.40 8.97 16.98
C PRO A 598 -8.96 8.09 15.84
N GLU A 599 -9.32 8.66 14.69
CA GLU A 599 -9.90 7.95 13.55
C GLU A 599 -8.85 7.42 12.56
N VAL A 600 -7.57 7.79 12.70
CA VAL A 600 -6.52 7.45 11.73
C VAL A 600 -6.41 5.95 11.51
N ALA A 601 -6.44 5.15 12.58
CA ALA A 601 -6.38 3.70 12.47
C ALA A 601 -7.56 3.11 11.67
N ALA A 602 -8.78 3.64 11.87
CA ALA A 602 -9.96 3.22 11.13
C ALA A 602 -9.87 3.61 9.65
N LYS A 603 -9.44 4.84 9.35
CA LYS A 603 -9.21 5.30 7.96
C LYS A 603 -8.14 4.47 7.26
N ASN A 604 -7.04 4.16 7.95
CA ASN A 604 -5.97 3.30 7.43
C ASN A 604 -6.48 1.89 7.12
N ALA A 605 -7.33 1.32 7.97
CA ALA A 605 -7.93 0.01 7.72
C ALA A 605 -8.85 0.03 6.50
N ASP A 606 -9.74 1.03 6.42
CA ASP A 606 -10.65 1.22 5.30
C ASP A 606 -9.91 1.45 3.98
N GLN A 607 -8.80 2.19 3.98
CA GLN A 607 -7.93 2.35 2.80
C GLN A 607 -7.43 0.98 2.33
N VAL A 608 -6.78 0.21 3.21
CA VAL A 608 -6.17 -1.07 2.84
C VAL A 608 -7.21 -2.08 2.36
N ILE A 609 -8.39 -2.11 2.99
CA ILE A 609 -9.49 -2.99 2.58
C ILE A 609 -10.03 -2.59 1.20
N THR A 610 -10.26 -1.29 0.99
CA THR A 610 -10.75 -0.75 -0.29
C THR A 610 -9.80 -1.12 -1.42
N LEU A 611 -8.51 -0.79 -1.29
CA LEU A 611 -7.52 -1.07 -2.35
C LEU A 611 -7.30 -2.56 -2.56
N TRP A 612 -7.38 -3.38 -1.50
CA TRP A 612 -7.32 -4.83 -1.66
C TRP A 612 -8.51 -5.34 -2.48
N ASN A 613 -9.72 -4.84 -2.20
CA ASN A 613 -10.90 -5.21 -2.97
C ASN A 613 -10.76 -4.82 -4.45
N LEU A 614 -10.41 -3.55 -4.72
CA LEU A 614 -10.31 -2.99 -6.07
C LEU A 614 -9.25 -3.70 -6.94
N THR A 615 -8.19 -4.22 -6.33
CA THR A 615 -7.11 -4.91 -7.06
C THR A 615 -7.25 -6.42 -7.18
N THR A 616 -8.10 -7.04 -6.35
CA THR A 616 -8.32 -8.50 -6.38
C THR A 616 -9.38 -8.90 -7.39
N VAL A 617 -10.38 -8.04 -7.63
CA VAL A 617 -11.43 -8.32 -8.60
C VAL A 617 -10.83 -8.25 -10.01
N LYS A 618 -10.67 -9.42 -10.62
CA LYS A 618 -10.23 -9.55 -12.02
C LYS A 618 -11.35 -10.20 -12.82
N TYR A 619 -12.09 -9.38 -13.55
CA TYR A 619 -13.18 -9.82 -14.41
C TYR A 619 -12.83 -9.58 -15.88
N ASN A 620 -13.04 -10.60 -16.72
CA ASN A 620 -12.74 -10.60 -18.16
C ASN A 620 -11.35 -10.02 -18.56
N PRO A 621 -10.22 -10.53 -18.03
CA PRO A 621 -8.90 -10.24 -18.62
C PRO A 621 -8.83 -10.60 -20.10
N ILE A 622 -8.16 -9.77 -20.92
CA ILE A 622 -8.01 -9.98 -22.37
C ILE A 622 -7.48 -11.39 -22.68
N MET A 623 -6.47 -11.83 -21.92
CA MET A 623 -5.83 -13.14 -22.10
C MET A 623 -6.76 -14.34 -21.84
N THR A 624 -7.86 -14.13 -21.14
CA THR A 624 -8.88 -15.16 -20.84
C THR A 624 -10.18 -14.98 -21.63
N SER A 625 -10.24 -13.95 -22.48
CA SER A 625 -11.42 -13.64 -23.29
C SER A 625 -11.44 -14.41 -24.62
N GLU A 626 -12.60 -14.38 -25.28
CA GLU A 626 -12.81 -14.93 -26.62
C GLU A 626 -12.31 -13.99 -27.73
N ALA A 627 -11.73 -12.83 -27.41
CA ALA A 627 -11.22 -11.86 -28.39
C ALA A 627 -9.86 -12.32 -28.98
N ILE A 628 -9.88 -13.36 -29.81
CA ILE A 628 -8.67 -14.04 -30.32
C ILE A 628 -7.68 -13.08 -30.99
N LYS A 629 -8.17 -12.14 -31.82
CA LYS A 629 -7.31 -11.16 -32.52
C LYS A 629 -6.56 -10.27 -31.53
N LEU A 630 -7.28 -9.64 -30.59
CA LEU A 630 -6.70 -8.76 -29.57
C LEU A 630 -5.78 -9.54 -28.61
N LYS A 631 -6.19 -10.72 -28.16
CA LYS A 631 -5.36 -11.61 -27.32
C LYS A 631 -4.03 -11.96 -28.01
N THR A 632 -4.09 -12.30 -29.29
CA THR A 632 -2.89 -12.65 -30.07
C THR A 632 -1.97 -11.44 -30.22
N ALA A 633 -2.53 -10.27 -30.53
CA ALA A 633 -1.77 -9.02 -30.63
C ALA A 633 -1.10 -8.65 -29.30
N LEU A 634 -1.81 -8.76 -28.17
CA LEU A 634 -1.25 -8.52 -26.84
C LEU A 634 -0.10 -9.49 -26.54
N TRP A 635 -0.28 -10.77 -26.82
CA TRP A 635 0.76 -11.78 -26.60
C TRP A 635 2.02 -11.55 -27.45
N GLN A 636 1.86 -11.06 -28.69
CA GLN A 636 2.98 -10.72 -29.57
C GLN A 636 3.79 -9.53 -29.06
N HIS A 637 3.17 -8.59 -28.35
CA HIS A 637 3.81 -7.39 -27.80
C HIS A 637 4.24 -7.54 -26.32
N ARG A 638 4.05 -8.72 -25.71
CA ARG A 638 4.25 -8.94 -24.27
C ARG A 638 5.64 -8.57 -23.76
N GLU A 639 6.69 -8.71 -24.58
CA GLU A 639 8.08 -8.42 -24.15
C GLU A 639 8.26 -6.95 -23.74
N ALA A 640 7.50 -6.03 -24.35
CA ALA A 640 7.52 -4.61 -23.99
C ALA A 640 6.54 -4.25 -22.86
N ILE A 641 5.49 -5.05 -22.66
CA ILE A 641 4.39 -4.74 -21.74
C ILE A 641 4.57 -5.41 -20.37
N GLN A 642 4.89 -6.70 -20.39
CA GLN A 642 4.98 -7.57 -19.21
C GLN A 642 5.99 -7.11 -18.14
N PRO A 643 7.13 -6.47 -18.48
CA PRO A 643 8.03 -5.93 -17.47
C PRO A 643 7.36 -4.90 -16.54
N GLY A 644 6.37 -4.16 -17.05
CA GLY A 644 5.65 -3.13 -16.28
C GLY A 644 4.37 -3.63 -15.62
N ILE A 645 3.57 -4.41 -16.38
CA ILE A 645 2.31 -4.99 -15.93
C ILE A 645 2.13 -6.40 -16.53
N PRO A 646 1.79 -7.43 -15.73
CA PRO A 646 1.54 -8.76 -16.26
C PRO A 646 0.37 -8.77 -17.25
N VAL A 647 0.60 -9.30 -18.47
CA VAL A 647 -0.39 -9.27 -19.56
C VAL A 647 -1.68 -10.04 -19.25
N ASP A 648 -1.62 -11.02 -18.34
CA ASP A 648 -2.78 -11.78 -17.84
C ASP A 648 -3.66 -10.97 -16.88
N THR A 649 -3.21 -9.79 -16.44
CA THR A 649 -3.95 -8.89 -15.55
C THR A 649 -4.59 -7.72 -16.27
N ILE A 650 -4.32 -7.55 -17.57
CA ILE A 650 -4.93 -6.48 -18.38
C ILE A 650 -6.37 -6.85 -18.68
N LEU A 651 -7.30 -6.05 -18.15
CA LEU A 651 -8.75 -6.22 -18.27
C LEU A 651 -9.24 -5.81 -19.65
N MET A 652 -10.37 -6.39 -20.08
CA MET A 652 -11.05 -6.00 -21.32
C MET A 652 -11.79 -4.66 -21.18
N SER A 653 -12.30 -4.37 -19.98
CA SER A 653 -13.08 -3.17 -19.67
C SER A 653 -12.77 -2.67 -18.25
N ILE A 654 -13.30 -1.48 -17.94
CA ILE A 654 -13.36 -0.96 -16.58
C ILE A 654 -14.52 -1.67 -15.87
N SER A 655 -14.18 -2.57 -14.95
CA SER A 655 -15.15 -3.46 -14.30
C SER A 655 -15.00 -3.55 -12.78
N VAL A 656 -14.10 -2.76 -12.21
CA VAL A 656 -13.80 -2.69 -10.78
C VAL A 656 -13.48 -1.25 -10.41
#